data_AF-D4XVR6-F1
#
_entry.id   AF-D4XVR6-F1
#
_cell.length_a   1.000
_cell.length_b   1.000
_cell.length_c   1.000
_cell.angle_alpha   90.00
_cell.angle_beta   90.00
_cell.angle_gamma   90.00
#
_symmetry.space_group_name_H-M   'P 1'
#
loop_
_entity.id
_entity.type
_entity.pdbx_description
1 polymer ?
#
loop_
_entity_poly.entity_id
_entity_poly.type
_entity_poly.pdbx_seq_one_letter_code
_entity_poly.pdbx_strand_id
1 'polypeptide(L)'
;MNSSILQSNKEEFKKLSPKLLKWLATEKTETLISAELSKYTNSFVSKDQLRTLINKLLTSDKTDKLLWVILDELSNNWTSKYAQAQSYDQLLKTLFSNETFKNAAKEPFKEVFKELINNSEFKTSLSKIISSFLNNETLKGIFEGLNNKEEFVKNLLGLIDVFDKHLDFSNVLFETVANTLKTDGINISINSLVSQALNSITNKLNGADRNDKIFKLIQDLLKSDFLTKNKDDIKKIVQNALKILGTDETSLSKIISAIPATTKEQINKYVSDNDLKTLIKTIFSNKNFTKIVNSLTDLITNDKDELAKARNLSELLRKALVKVKPDELKTNVKGLISDLLTKDELKAAYKNILKTTLKTHGVNVDDQNVNKTIDSLINNLNSIVNSVDIVDPALNLIFDKLNKTSPENTDLIEELTKIGPELVKLFNDKIKNNIPNLVKSVLKHLDVTNNKEGIIIIATSLYNHFANNGQLSTLLFNNVIKLETNNVVLKYISNQDLKSLLWEIMKNKNTQDIVKNSITSLLDNQSWIDSLNSNSFDQMILSIVKNGKLIEKNKDSVIKLITDLASNDSFNEVLVKVVDNLISKYNLNIIFKDKKAFLKSLTKDLIDIFKEKSLLNDILDKLISNSNSANSIIYLVNGIDGIVSEKLIKNPLDLFKKIISSPTFNDKKEDTKVFLKSLFVEIFKAQDISSDIATFLVNGIIPSEYKIDQVSLKQSLLNLANSTNYKNLINLVVDELVDHNKDYASATDINDLFKKFLNKEAFVKNFAPYLAGVINDILSDEHSRKVLSQVISHELKKLPENWLLKEINSPEEFIADALDSFKIINAKLNLSKKAIDNLVRETKKDGTQFSFKNVLNGLANDLSTELNSTWETKLLDLIKTLKSSKLFNTKHKDNFKKLLKNVFDYLNKDQKIAEMIYSSIPQKTKDELKGFIEESEIKSLVSKIFKHAKVIEITHDGIDYLFNNLNQIDNAKNLLDIIKIFITPEEKSNKLISHLNAIIKDTLNEPETKKLVKNSLTKFIKYIGLDENDNDIKQFNEKISDGLGQLLVDMGIVDSIVNGFVKEVKSRNNLIDLVNNIQSTLTYALKFNDYDFVAKLLNQPLVSNNKELIKKVLVKVLEKLVSNDTKLKSTLASFSIANSISKEGNINSEKIDNMFAFVLKSNHFKEIVKAFIDEFIGKNQDYVNLHSWPEAIAKF
;
A
#
# COMPACT_ATOMS: atom_id res chain seq x y z
N MET A 1 101.44 -10.10 7.82
CA MET A 1 102.52 -10.21 8.84
C MET A 1 102.87 -11.69 9.04
N ASN A 2 103.78 -12.29 8.28
CA ASN A 2 104.15 -13.72 8.46
C ASN A 2 105.37 -13.84 9.38
N SER A 3 105.14 -13.87 10.70
CA SER A 3 106.20 -14.16 11.68
C SER A 3 106.26 -15.66 11.93
N SER A 4 107.23 -16.35 11.32
CA SER A 4 107.60 -17.72 11.69
C SER A 4 108.04 -17.81 13.15
N ILE A 5 108.54 -16.70 13.72
CA ILE A 5 108.96 -16.60 15.13
C ILE A 5 107.77 -16.78 16.07
N LEU A 6 106.61 -16.16 15.80
CA LEU A 6 105.40 -16.32 16.62
C LEU A 6 104.85 -17.75 16.55
N GLN A 7 105.01 -18.42 15.40
CA GLN A 7 104.53 -19.79 15.18
C GLN A 7 105.39 -20.82 15.92
N SER A 8 106.71 -20.67 15.88
CA SER A 8 107.65 -21.63 16.50
C SER A 8 107.84 -21.43 18.00
N ASN A 9 107.53 -20.23 18.53
CA ASN A 9 107.80 -19.85 19.92
C ASN A 9 106.53 -19.42 20.67
N LYS A 10 105.37 -20.00 20.35
CA LYS A 10 104.07 -19.61 20.92
C LYS A 10 104.06 -19.58 22.45
N GLU A 11 104.63 -20.59 23.11
CA GLU A 11 104.72 -20.68 24.58
C GLU A 11 105.76 -19.70 25.16
N GLU A 12 106.89 -19.49 24.47
CA GLU A 12 107.88 -18.46 24.82
C GLU A 12 107.27 -17.06 24.73
N PHE A 13 106.50 -16.81 23.66
CA PHE A 13 105.81 -15.54 23.44
C PHE A 13 104.79 -15.32 24.55
N LYS A 14 103.91 -16.29 24.87
CA LYS A 14 102.98 -16.20 26.02
C LYS A 14 103.67 -15.88 27.35
N LYS A 15 104.89 -16.39 27.59
CA LYS A 15 105.69 -16.09 28.80
C LYS A 15 106.36 -14.71 28.74
N LEU A 16 106.75 -14.25 27.56
CA LEU A 16 107.39 -12.94 27.34
C LEU A 16 106.37 -11.80 27.27
N SER A 17 105.16 -12.04 26.77
CA SER A 17 104.20 -10.97 26.50
C SER A 17 103.79 -10.17 27.75
N PRO A 18 103.53 -10.77 28.94
CA PRO A 18 103.28 -9.99 30.16
C PRO A 18 104.46 -9.10 30.55
N LYS A 19 105.70 -9.55 30.32
CA LYS A 19 106.92 -8.76 30.55
C LYS A 19 107.08 -7.65 29.52
N LEU A 20 106.72 -7.92 28.27
CA LEU A 20 106.73 -6.95 27.18
C LEU A 20 105.67 -5.85 27.37
N LEU A 21 104.51 -6.20 27.93
CA LEU A 21 103.45 -5.26 28.28
C LEU A 21 103.80 -4.38 29.47
N LYS A 22 104.39 -4.95 30.53
CA LYS A 22 104.97 -4.15 31.63
C LYS A 22 106.09 -3.24 31.14
N TRP A 23 106.87 -3.70 30.16
CA TRP A 23 107.87 -2.87 29.49
C TRP A 23 107.24 -1.75 28.66
N LEU A 24 106.11 -2.00 27.99
CA LEU A 24 105.29 -1.00 27.30
C LEU A 24 104.63 0.03 28.24
N ALA A 25 104.65 -0.19 29.55
CA ALA A 25 104.19 0.77 30.56
C ALA A 25 105.32 1.61 31.18
N THR A 26 106.55 1.55 30.63
CA THR A 26 107.73 2.30 31.14
C THR A 26 107.96 3.61 30.39
N GLU A 27 108.81 4.50 30.93
CA GLU A 27 109.20 5.80 30.32
C GLU A 27 109.64 5.70 28.84
N LYS A 28 110.20 4.57 28.40
CA LYS A 28 110.61 4.38 26.99
C LYS A 28 109.43 4.27 26.01
N THR A 29 108.25 3.90 26.50
CA THR A 29 107.03 3.83 25.70
C THR A 29 106.33 5.18 25.63
N GLU A 30 106.59 6.08 26.57
CA GLU A 30 106.08 7.46 26.54
C GLU A 30 106.53 8.21 25.28
N THR A 31 107.75 7.97 24.80
CA THR A 31 108.29 8.63 23.60
C THR A 31 107.61 8.12 22.32
N LEU A 32 107.32 6.81 22.25
CA LEU A 32 106.63 6.17 21.13
C LEU A 32 105.14 6.57 21.08
N ILE A 33 104.46 6.53 22.23
CA ILE A 33 103.07 6.96 22.36
C ILE A 33 102.94 8.45 22.01
N SER A 34 103.86 9.30 22.50
CA SER A 34 103.84 10.74 22.22
C SER A 34 104.03 11.10 20.75
N ALA A 35 104.74 10.29 19.95
CA ALA A 35 104.90 10.53 18.53
C ALA A 35 103.63 10.20 17.73
N GLU A 36 102.88 9.20 18.16
CA GLU A 36 101.65 8.74 17.47
C GLU A 36 100.41 9.51 17.92
N LEU A 37 100.39 10.01 19.17
CA LEU A 37 99.31 10.81 19.73
C LEU A 37 98.97 12.08 18.92
N SER A 38 99.95 12.67 18.23
CA SER A 38 99.74 13.86 17.38
C SER A 38 98.80 13.60 16.20
N LYS A 39 98.66 12.34 15.74
CA LYS A 39 97.68 11.96 14.70
C LYS A 39 96.24 11.97 15.22
N TYR A 40 96.06 11.90 16.54
CA TYR A 40 94.77 11.79 17.21
C TYR A 40 94.40 13.05 18.02
N THR A 41 95.30 14.04 18.08
CA THR A 41 94.97 15.39 18.58
C THR A 41 94.13 16.15 17.57
N ASN A 42 93.08 16.82 18.04
CA ASN A 42 92.22 17.67 17.23
C ASN A 42 91.81 18.91 18.04
N SER A 43 90.90 19.72 17.51
CA SER A 43 90.40 20.94 18.17
C SER A 43 89.74 20.71 19.55
N PHE A 44 89.45 19.47 19.92
CA PHE A 44 88.74 19.12 21.16
C PHE A 44 89.63 18.40 22.19
N VAL A 45 90.77 17.84 21.77
CA VAL A 45 91.59 16.95 22.60
C VAL A 45 93.08 17.30 22.47
N SER A 46 93.69 17.67 23.59
CA SER A 46 95.12 17.98 23.63
C SER A 46 96.00 16.73 23.75
N LYS A 47 97.24 16.85 23.30
CA LYS A 47 98.25 15.79 23.40
C LYS A 47 98.46 15.34 24.85
N ASP A 48 98.53 16.29 25.77
CA ASP A 48 98.73 16.02 27.20
C ASP A 48 97.53 15.31 27.84
N GLN A 49 96.31 15.65 27.41
CA GLN A 49 95.09 14.98 27.88
C GLN A 49 95.06 13.52 27.42
N LEU A 50 95.34 13.26 26.14
CA LEU A 50 95.42 11.89 25.61
C LEU A 50 96.54 11.11 26.28
N ARG A 51 97.70 11.72 26.49
CA ARG A 51 98.81 11.10 27.21
C ARG A 51 98.39 10.68 28.61
N THR A 52 97.73 11.56 29.34
CA THR A 52 97.26 11.27 30.69
C THR A 52 96.26 10.10 30.70
N LEU A 53 95.30 10.09 29.77
CA LEU A 53 94.32 9.00 29.66
C LEU A 53 94.96 7.66 29.28
N ILE A 54 95.88 7.65 28.30
CA ILE A 54 96.58 6.43 27.87
C ILE A 54 97.50 5.92 28.98
N ASN A 55 98.25 6.80 29.65
CA ASN A 55 99.12 6.39 30.75
C ASN A 55 98.30 5.75 31.87
N LYS A 56 97.15 6.32 32.24
CA LYS A 56 96.25 5.70 33.24
C LYS A 56 95.66 4.38 32.75
N LEU A 57 95.29 4.27 31.48
CA LEU A 57 94.84 3.02 30.89
C LEU A 57 95.93 1.94 30.97
N LEU A 58 97.17 2.25 30.59
CA LEU A 58 98.28 1.27 30.56
C LEU A 58 98.82 0.92 31.94
N THR A 59 98.64 1.78 32.95
CA THR A 59 99.09 1.56 34.34
C THR A 59 98.01 0.98 35.25
N SER A 60 96.80 0.75 34.74
CA SER A 60 95.72 0.06 35.46
C SER A 60 96.06 -1.42 35.65
N ASP A 61 95.92 -1.92 36.88
CA ASP A 61 96.16 -3.33 37.23
C ASP A 61 95.19 -4.28 36.50
N LYS A 62 94.04 -3.76 36.04
CA LYS A 62 93.02 -4.53 35.30
C LYS A 62 93.33 -4.62 33.81
N THR A 63 94.14 -3.72 33.26
CA THR A 63 94.49 -3.70 31.84
C THR A 63 95.32 -4.94 31.45
N ASP A 64 96.11 -5.48 32.37
CA ASP A 64 96.84 -6.74 32.19
C ASP A 64 95.93 -7.89 31.72
N LYS A 65 94.71 -8.00 32.29
CA LYS A 65 93.75 -9.03 31.89
C LYS A 65 93.25 -8.83 30.46
N LEU A 66 92.90 -7.60 30.09
CA LEU A 66 92.41 -7.29 28.74
C LEU A 66 93.49 -7.54 27.69
N LEU A 67 94.72 -7.13 27.98
CA LEU A 67 95.87 -7.37 27.12
C LEU A 67 96.19 -8.88 27.02
N TRP A 68 96.05 -9.63 28.11
CA TRP A 68 96.24 -11.08 28.09
C TRP A 68 95.24 -11.77 27.17
N VAL A 69 93.96 -11.35 27.16
CA VAL A 69 92.95 -11.89 26.22
C VAL A 69 93.34 -11.61 24.77
N ILE A 70 93.83 -10.40 24.46
CA ILE A 70 94.31 -10.05 23.11
C ILE A 70 95.49 -10.95 22.69
N LEU A 71 96.44 -11.15 23.59
CA LEU A 71 97.63 -11.96 23.33
C LEU A 71 97.34 -13.45 23.24
N ASP A 72 96.47 -13.97 24.09
CA ASP A 72 96.07 -15.37 24.06
C ASP A 72 95.33 -15.68 22.74
N GLU A 73 94.42 -14.80 22.30
CA GLU A 73 93.77 -14.93 20.99
C GLU A 73 94.77 -14.90 19.83
N LEU A 74 95.66 -13.89 19.80
CA LEU A 74 96.63 -13.75 18.72
C LEU A 74 97.64 -14.90 18.69
N SER A 75 98.11 -15.37 19.85
CA SER A 75 99.05 -16.49 19.93
C SER A 75 98.42 -17.84 19.63
N ASN A 76 97.14 -18.05 19.98
CA ASN A 76 96.45 -19.30 19.72
C ASN A 76 95.95 -19.44 18.28
N ASN A 77 95.54 -18.34 17.65
CA ASN A 77 94.82 -18.36 16.37
C ASN A 77 95.56 -17.60 15.24
N TRP A 78 96.86 -17.34 15.39
CA TRP A 78 97.66 -16.57 14.41
C TRP A 78 97.57 -17.13 12.98
N THR A 79 97.75 -18.45 12.82
CA THR A 79 97.95 -19.13 11.53
C THR A 79 96.69 -19.31 10.70
N SER A 80 95.51 -19.39 11.32
CA SER A 80 94.25 -19.67 10.61
C SER A 80 93.51 -18.42 10.15
N LYS A 81 93.68 -17.28 10.84
CA LYS A 81 92.86 -16.07 10.63
C LYS A 81 93.64 -14.76 10.61
N TYR A 82 94.63 -14.58 11.49
CA TYR A 82 95.27 -13.27 11.70
C TYR A 82 96.52 -13.00 10.84
N ALA A 83 97.26 -14.04 10.45
CA ALA A 83 98.46 -13.93 9.62
C ALA A 83 98.19 -13.29 8.24
N GLN A 84 96.95 -13.42 7.75
CA GLN A 84 96.47 -12.85 6.49
C GLN A 84 96.26 -11.32 6.54
N ALA A 85 96.27 -10.71 7.73
CA ALA A 85 96.19 -9.26 7.84
C ALA A 85 97.47 -8.59 7.28
N GLN A 86 97.28 -7.63 6.37
CA GLN A 86 98.35 -6.90 5.70
C GLN A 86 98.73 -5.59 6.43
N SER A 87 97.97 -5.17 7.44
CA SER A 87 98.23 -3.97 8.24
C SER A 87 97.72 -4.13 9.68
N TYR A 88 98.16 -3.24 10.60
CA TYR A 88 97.62 -3.17 11.96
C TYR A 88 96.12 -2.86 11.98
N ASP A 89 95.65 -2.02 11.04
CA ASP A 89 94.23 -1.73 10.83
C ASP A 89 93.43 -3.01 10.51
N GLN A 90 93.89 -3.76 9.52
CA GLN A 90 93.24 -5.01 9.11
C GLN A 90 93.33 -6.07 10.22
N LEU A 91 94.41 -6.08 11.00
CA LEU A 91 94.58 -6.97 12.14
C LEU A 91 93.52 -6.68 13.21
N LEU A 92 93.32 -5.42 13.60
CA LEU A 92 92.28 -5.04 14.57
C LEU A 92 90.88 -5.33 14.05
N LYS A 93 90.57 -5.01 12.79
CA LYS A 93 89.27 -5.35 12.18
C LYS A 93 89.01 -6.86 12.21
N THR A 94 90.02 -7.66 11.90
CA THR A 94 89.93 -9.13 11.92
C THR A 94 89.77 -9.66 13.35
N LEU A 95 90.48 -9.06 14.31
CA LEU A 95 90.41 -9.39 15.74
C LEU A 95 89.01 -9.14 16.29
N PHE A 96 88.46 -7.93 16.11
CA PHE A 96 87.13 -7.57 16.59
C PHE A 96 85.96 -8.11 15.73
N SER A 97 86.25 -8.65 14.54
CA SER A 97 85.29 -9.48 13.78
C SER A 97 85.16 -10.91 14.35
N ASN A 98 86.02 -11.32 15.27
CA ASN A 98 85.92 -12.61 15.94
C ASN A 98 85.01 -12.52 17.17
N GLU A 99 83.83 -13.12 17.10
CA GLU A 99 82.86 -13.11 18.21
C GLU A 99 83.38 -13.83 19.47
N THR A 100 84.20 -14.87 19.33
CA THR A 100 84.81 -15.57 20.47
C THR A 100 85.76 -14.64 21.23
N PHE A 101 86.64 -13.93 20.52
CA PHE A 101 87.50 -12.92 21.10
C PHE A 101 86.71 -11.78 21.73
N LYS A 102 85.73 -11.24 21.00
CA LYS A 102 84.87 -10.14 21.48
C LYS A 102 84.19 -10.51 22.80
N ASN A 103 83.65 -11.72 22.92
CA ASN A 103 83.06 -12.20 24.16
C ASN A 103 84.09 -12.34 25.29
N ALA A 104 85.30 -12.82 25.00
CA ALA A 104 86.37 -12.95 26.00
C ALA A 104 86.91 -11.60 26.49
N ALA A 105 86.98 -10.58 25.61
CA ALA A 105 87.52 -9.26 25.92
C ALA A 105 86.55 -8.36 26.70
N LYS A 106 85.26 -8.71 26.70
CA LYS A 106 84.15 -7.90 27.23
C LYS A 106 84.24 -7.60 28.73
N GLU A 107 84.33 -8.62 29.57
CA GLU A 107 84.41 -8.42 31.03
C GLU A 107 85.72 -7.76 31.47
N PRO A 108 86.90 -8.14 30.95
CA PRO A 108 88.14 -7.41 31.21
C PRO A 108 88.06 -5.93 30.83
N PHE A 109 87.44 -5.59 29.69
CA PHE A 109 87.21 -4.20 29.30
C PHE A 109 86.32 -3.46 30.30
N LYS A 110 85.22 -4.08 30.76
CA LYS A 110 84.33 -3.48 31.76
C LYS A 110 85.06 -3.23 33.08
N GLU A 111 85.90 -4.16 33.54
CA GLU A 111 86.72 -3.98 34.74
C GLU A 111 87.67 -2.77 34.60
N VAL A 112 88.37 -2.67 33.46
CA VAL A 112 89.27 -1.56 33.15
C VAL A 112 88.52 -0.23 33.11
N PHE A 113 87.40 -0.18 32.38
CA PHE A 113 86.60 1.04 32.27
C PHE A 113 86.09 1.54 33.63
N LYS A 114 85.62 0.63 34.49
CA LYS A 114 85.15 0.95 35.84
C LYS A 114 86.26 1.44 36.76
N GLU A 115 87.47 0.89 36.65
CA GLU A 115 88.62 1.37 37.41
C GLU A 115 89.00 2.79 36.96
N LEU A 116 89.12 3.00 35.64
CA LEU A 116 89.54 4.28 35.09
C LEU A 116 88.55 5.40 35.38
N ILE A 117 87.25 5.16 35.25
CA ILE A 117 86.26 6.20 35.49
C ILE A 117 86.17 6.63 36.97
N ASN A 118 86.61 5.76 37.88
CA ASN A 118 86.71 6.06 39.31
C ASN A 118 88.02 6.74 39.69
N ASN A 119 89.02 6.76 38.80
CA ASN A 119 90.24 7.54 38.99
C ASN A 119 89.97 9.05 38.79
N SER A 120 90.29 9.87 39.79
CA SER A 120 89.99 11.31 39.80
C SER A 120 90.72 12.10 38.71
N GLU A 121 91.96 11.72 38.40
CA GLU A 121 92.80 12.37 37.37
C GLU A 121 92.33 11.98 35.96
N PHE A 122 91.97 10.70 35.76
CA PHE A 122 91.33 10.23 34.53
C PHE A 122 89.99 10.93 34.32
N LYS A 123 89.12 10.99 35.34
CA LYS A 123 87.82 11.67 35.28
C LYS A 123 87.96 13.17 34.97
N THR A 124 88.98 13.84 35.52
CA THR A 124 89.29 15.26 35.24
C THR A 124 89.81 15.46 33.81
N SER A 125 90.67 14.59 33.32
CA SER A 125 91.16 14.66 31.93
C SER A 125 90.03 14.37 30.93
N LEU A 126 89.20 13.37 31.23
CA LEU A 126 88.04 13.01 30.42
C LEU A 126 86.96 14.10 30.44
N SER A 127 86.73 14.77 31.59
CA SER A 127 85.78 15.87 31.67
C SER A 127 86.18 17.03 30.78
N LYS A 128 87.46 17.42 30.75
CA LYS A 128 87.95 18.47 29.84
C LYS A 128 87.72 18.13 28.37
N ILE A 129 87.96 16.88 27.98
CA ILE A 129 87.71 16.41 26.60
C ILE A 129 86.23 16.51 26.25
N ILE A 130 85.36 15.98 27.10
CA ILE A 130 83.91 16.00 26.87
C ILE A 130 83.37 17.44 26.88
N SER A 131 83.83 18.30 27.80
CA SER A 131 83.42 19.71 27.85
C SER A 131 83.84 20.50 26.61
N SER A 132 85.00 20.20 26.03
CA SER A 132 85.40 20.74 24.73
C SER A 132 84.47 20.24 23.62
N PHE A 133 84.08 18.96 23.64
CA PHE A 133 83.12 18.39 22.70
C PHE A 133 81.73 19.04 22.80
N LEU A 134 81.29 19.47 23.99
CA LEU A 134 80.04 20.22 24.16
C LEU A 134 80.04 21.60 23.46
N ASN A 135 81.18 22.07 22.95
CA ASN A 135 81.29 23.29 22.14
C ASN A 135 81.16 23.03 20.63
N ASN A 136 80.95 21.78 20.19
CA ASN A 136 80.65 21.44 18.80
C ASN A 136 79.42 22.24 18.31
N GLU A 137 79.40 22.66 17.04
CA GLU A 137 78.32 23.47 16.44
C GLU A 137 76.92 22.90 16.71
N THR A 138 76.78 21.57 16.75
CA THR A 138 75.50 20.89 16.97
C THR A 138 74.99 21.00 18.42
N LEU A 139 75.89 21.13 19.39
CA LEU A 139 75.57 21.10 20.83
C LEU A 139 75.79 22.45 21.53
N LYS A 140 76.58 23.35 20.92
CA LYS A 140 77.02 24.61 21.50
C LYS A 140 75.87 25.43 22.04
N GLY A 141 74.77 25.52 21.29
CA GLY A 141 73.59 26.29 21.68
C GLY A 141 72.86 25.71 22.91
N ILE A 142 72.83 24.39 23.08
CA ILE A 142 72.17 23.73 24.22
C ILE A 142 72.93 24.05 25.52
N PHE A 143 74.26 23.96 25.48
CA PHE A 143 75.14 24.18 26.63
C PHE A 143 75.65 25.62 26.71
N GLU A 144 74.98 26.60 26.08
CA GLU A 144 75.40 28.00 26.12
C GLU A 144 75.10 28.65 27.49
N GLY A 145 76.07 29.37 28.05
CA GLY A 145 75.89 30.12 29.30
C GLY A 145 75.87 29.28 30.57
N LEU A 146 76.49 28.09 30.56
CA LEU A 146 76.75 27.32 31.79
C LEU A 146 77.86 27.94 32.61
N ASN A 147 77.71 27.87 33.94
CA ASN A 147 78.64 28.47 34.89
C ASN A 147 80.02 27.81 34.82
N ASN A 148 80.07 26.47 34.77
CA ASN A 148 81.30 25.70 34.58
C ASN A 148 81.03 24.37 33.85
N LYS A 149 81.25 24.34 32.53
CA LYS A 149 81.04 23.13 31.70
C LYS A 149 81.90 21.94 32.12
N GLU A 150 83.11 22.18 32.64
CA GLU A 150 84.01 21.11 33.09
C GLU A 150 83.46 20.44 34.34
N GLU A 151 83.03 21.24 35.32
CA GLU A 151 82.44 20.74 36.56
C GLU A 151 81.09 20.05 36.29
N PHE A 152 80.26 20.58 35.40
CA PHE A 152 79.02 19.92 34.97
C PHE A 152 79.28 18.52 34.40
N VAL A 153 80.25 18.40 33.48
CA VAL A 153 80.61 17.12 32.87
C VAL A 153 81.24 16.19 33.91
N LYS A 154 82.09 16.70 34.80
CA LYS A 154 82.69 15.91 35.88
C LYS A 154 81.62 15.35 36.81
N ASN A 155 80.61 16.14 37.14
CA ASN A 155 79.44 15.70 37.89
C ASN A 155 78.62 14.65 37.11
N LEU A 156 78.45 14.82 35.80
CA LEU A 156 77.78 13.85 34.93
C LEU A 156 78.53 12.51 34.86
N LEU A 157 79.87 12.54 34.77
CA LEU A 157 80.70 11.34 34.86
C LEU A 157 80.62 10.67 36.23
N GLY A 158 80.22 11.41 37.27
CA GLY A 158 79.88 10.85 38.59
C GLY A 158 78.62 9.96 38.57
N LEU A 159 77.81 10.02 37.51
CA LEU A 159 76.60 9.20 37.34
C LEU A 159 76.84 7.90 36.56
N ILE A 160 78.09 7.59 36.19
CA ILE A 160 78.36 6.40 35.37
C ILE A 160 77.93 5.11 36.06
N ASP A 161 78.07 4.98 37.38
CA ASP A 161 77.57 3.81 38.11
C ASP A 161 76.04 3.70 38.06
N VAL A 162 75.34 4.84 38.05
CA VAL A 162 73.88 4.90 37.90
C VAL A 162 73.46 4.47 36.49
N PHE A 163 74.14 4.97 35.46
CA PHE A 163 73.90 4.55 34.08
C PHE A 163 74.28 3.09 33.85
N ASP A 164 75.35 2.59 34.47
CA ASP A 164 75.77 1.19 34.36
C ASP A 164 74.74 0.26 35.00
N LYS A 165 74.25 0.61 36.20
CA LYS A 165 73.24 -0.16 36.94
C LYS A 165 71.94 -0.37 36.15
N HIS A 166 71.45 0.64 35.43
CA HIS A 166 70.14 0.59 34.77
C HIS A 166 70.20 0.39 33.25
N LEU A 167 71.30 0.79 32.61
CA LEU A 167 71.45 0.77 31.14
C LEU A 167 72.60 -0.12 30.68
N ASP A 168 73.37 -0.72 31.60
CA ASP A 168 74.54 -1.54 31.28
C ASP A 168 75.55 -0.77 30.42
N PHE A 169 75.79 0.48 30.82
CA PHE A 169 76.56 1.48 30.08
C PHE A 169 77.98 1.01 29.70
N SER A 170 78.68 0.31 30.60
CA SER A 170 80.04 -0.22 30.33
C SER A 170 80.01 -1.27 29.21
N ASN A 171 78.97 -2.09 29.17
CA ASN A 171 78.76 -3.02 28.05
C ASN A 171 78.40 -2.28 26.77
N VAL A 172 77.52 -1.28 26.84
CA VAL A 172 77.19 -0.44 25.66
C VAL A 172 78.44 0.21 25.09
N LEU A 173 79.32 0.74 25.93
CA LEU A 173 80.61 1.29 25.51
C LEU A 173 81.51 0.22 24.91
N PHE A 174 81.61 -0.97 25.53
CA PHE A 174 82.37 -2.08 24.96
C PHE A 174 81.88 -2.45 23.56
N GLU A 175 80.58 -2.70 23.40
CA GLU A 175 79.97 -3.06 22.13
C GLU A 175 80.19 -1.97 21.07
N THR A 176 80.10 -0.70 21.47
CA THR A 176 80.34 0.44 20.58
C THR A 176 81.81 0.50 20.14
N VAL A 177 82.75 0.40 21.06
CA VAL A 177 84.20 0.39 20.77
C VAL A 177 84.56 -0.83 19.93
N ALA A 178 84.09 -2.02 20.30
CA ALA A 178 84.35 -3.26 19.58
C ALA A 178 83.79 -3.23 18.15
N ASN A 179 82.55 -2.76 17.97
CA ASN A 179 81.96 -2.64 16.63
C ASN A 179 82.67 -1.58 15.79
N THR A 180 83.10 -0.48 16.39
CA THR A 180 83.87 0.55 15.68
C THR A 180 85.26 0.04 15.29
N LEU A 181 85.95 -0.69 16.18
CA LEU A 181 87.23 -1.33 15.85
C LEU A 181 87.07 -2.41 14.78
N LYS A 182 85.92 -3.11 14.76
CA LYS A 182 85.54 -4.09 13.72
C LYS A 182 85.35 -3.44 12.35
N THR A 183 84.71 -2.27 12.27
CA THR A 183 84.40 -1.60 11.00
C THR A 183 85.49 -0.64 10.52
N ASP A 184 86.05 0.14 11.44
CA ASP A 184 86.88 1.32 11.15
C ASP A 184 88.36 1.07 11.47
N GLY A 185 88.67 0.03 12.27
CA GLY A 185 90.03 -0.33 12.67
C GLY A 185 90.71 0.79 13.47
N ILE A 186 91.88 1.27 13.05
CA ILE A 186 92.61 2.35 13.77
C ILE A 186 92.12 3.76 13.40
N ASN A 187 91.32 3.90 12.34
CA ASN A 187 90.83 5.20 11.83
C ASN A 187 89.49 5.59 12.48
N ILE A 188 89.49 5.68 13.81
CA ILE A 188 88.27 5.86 14.61
C ILE A 188 87.82 7.32 14.60
N SER A 189 86.55 7.57 14.30
CA SER A 189 85.91 8.89 14.50
C SER A 189 85.24 8.96 15.87
N ILE A 190 85.66 9.92 16.70
CA ILE A 190 85.03 10.15 18.02
C ILE A 190 83.54 10.48 17.86
N ASN A 191 83.16 11.19 16.79
CA ASN A 191 81.76 11.54 16.53
C ASN A 191 80.90 10.32 16.20
N SER A 192 81.43 9.35 15.43
CA SER A 192 80.69 8.12 15.11
C SER A 192 80.57 7.22 16.33
N LEU A 193 81.63 7.10 17.14
CA LEU A 193 81.62 6.40 18.43
C LEU A 193 80.53 6.94 19.36
N VAL A 194 80.50 8.27 19.58
CA VAL A 194 79.50 8.90 20.46
C VAL A 194 78.09 8.65 19.93
N SER A 195 77.87 8.76 18.61
CA SER A 195 76.55 8.54 18.01
C SER A 195 76.08 7.08 18.14
N GLN A 196 76.97 6.11 17.94
CA GLN A 196 76.67 4.68 18.12
C GLN A 196 76.40 4.33 19.60
N ALA A 197 77.15 4.93 20.52
CA ALA A 197 76.91 4.78 21.96
C ALA A 197 75.52 5.32 22.33
N LEU A 198 75.17 6.53 21.88
CA LEU A 198 73.85 7.14 22.13
C LEU A 198 72.70 6.31 21.54
N ASN A 199 72.84 5.76 20.33
CA ASN A 199 71.84 4.87 19.74
C ASN A 199 71.67 3.58 20.55
N SER A 200 72.78 3.01 21.02
CA SER A 200 72.76 1.80 21.85
C SER A 200 72.13 2.05 23.22
N ILE A 201 72.38 3.22 23.83
CA ILE A 201 71.70 3.67 25.06
C ILE A 201 70.20 3.84 24.80
N THR A 202 69.82 4.46 23.67
CA THR A 202 68.42 4.64 23.28
C THR A 202 67.71 3.29 23.12
N ASN A 203 68.38 2.29 22.54
CA ASN A 203 67.84 0.93 22.41
C ASN A 203 67.68 0.23 23.76
N LYS A 204 68.57 0.48 24.74
CA LYS A 204 68.45 -0.06 26.11
C LYS A 204 67.26 0.50 26.88
N LEU A 205 66.78 1.68 26.49
CA LEU A 205 65.58 2.32 27.02
C LEU A 205 64.28 1.85 26.34
N ASN A 206 64.35 0.97 25.33
CA ASN A 206 63.18 0.37 24.67
C ASN A 206 62.92 -1.06 25.22
N GLY A 207 61.67 -1.53 25.18
CA GLY A 207 61.26 -2.87 25.63
C GLY A 207 60.10 -2.88 26.63
N ALA A 208 59.67 -4.07 27.05
CA ALA A 208 58.52 -4.26 27.94
C ALA A 208 58.76 -3.72 29.38
N ASP A 209 60.02 -3.66 29.83
CA ASP A 209 60.44 -3.15 31.14
C ASP A 209 60.85 -1.67 31.12
N ARG A 210 60.62 -0.96 30.00
CA ARG A 210 60.99 0.44 29.78
C ARG A 210 60.58 1.35 30.94
N ASN A 211 59.35 1.25 31.41
CA ASN A 211 58.83 2.14 32.45
C ASN A 211 59.54 1.94 33.81
N ASP A 212 59.85 0.70 34.17
CA ASP A 212 60.56 0.36 35.41
C ASP A 212 62.02 0.81 35.34
N LYS A 213 62.71 0.57 34.20
CA LYS A 213 64.07 1.05 33.96
C LYS A 213 64.16 2.57 34.02
N ILE A 214 63.25 3.27 33.32
CA ILE A 214 63.20 4.74 33.32
C ILE A 214 62.93 5.25 34.74
N PHE A 215 61.97 4.66 35.45
CA PHE A 215 61.65 5.05 36.81
C PHE A 215 62.85 4.91 37.75
N LYS A 216 63.50 3.74 37.78
CA LYS A 216 64.65 3.47 38.65
C LYS A 216 65.85 4.36 38.29
N LEU A 217 66.06 4.62 37.00
CA LEU A 217 67.08 5.56 36.54
C LEU A 217 66.79 6.98 37.05
N ILE A 218 65.58 7.49 36.86
CA ILE A 218 65.17 8.81 37.37
C ILE A 218 65.27 8.84 38.90
N GLN A 219 64.87 7.78 39.59
CA GLN A 219 64.93 7.70 41.05
C GLN A 219 66.37 7.80 41.57
N ASP A 220 67.31 7.06 40.99
CA ASP A 220 68.72 7.12 41.39
C ASP A 220 69.38 8.45 40.96
N LEU A 221 68.93 9.06 39.85
CA LEU A 221 69.31 10.43 39.48
C LEU A 221 68.83 11.47 40.50
N LEU A 222 67.59 11.36 40.98
CA LEU A 222 67.03 12.26 42.00
C LEU A 222 67.76 12.13 43.35
N LYS A 223 68.20 10.91 43.70
CA LYS A 223 69.01 10.64 44.90
C LYS A 223 70.45 11.13 44.78
N SER A 224 70.96 11.32 43.56
CA SER A 224 72.32 11.80 43.33
C SER A 224 72.48 13.28 43.67
N ASP A 225 73.72 13.71 43.90
CA ASP A 225 74.07 15.12 44.06
C ASP A 225 74.06 15.90 42.74
N PHE A 226 73.93 15.24 41.59
CA PHE A 226 74.04 15.86 40.27
C PHE A 226 73.05 17.01 40.09
N LEU A 227 71.78 16.80 40.46
CA LEU A 227 70.75 17.83 40.33
C LEU A 227 71.00 19.03 41.25
N THR A 228 71.49 18.78 42.47
CA THR A 228 71.74 19.84 43.46
C THR A 228 72.95 20.68 43.08
N LYS A 229 74.04 20.04 42.61
CA LYS A 229 75.28 20.71 42.21
C LYS A 229 75.16 21.48 40.89
N ASN A 230 74.20 21.11 40.03
CA ASN A 230 74.07 21.64 38.68
C ASN A 230 72.68 22.26 38.40
N LYS A 231 71.96 22.69 39.43
CA LYS A 231 70.57 23.18 39.32
C LYS A 231 70.40 24.28 38.27
N ASP A 232 71.19 25.34 38.36
CA ASP A 232 71.09 26.48 37.45
C ASP A 232 71.52 26.11 36.03
N ASP A 233 72.56 25.26 35.92
CA ASP A 233 73.04 24.74 34.64
C ASP A 233 71.97 23.87 33.96
N ILE A 234 71.28 22.99 34.69
CA ILE A 234 70.18 22.17 34.18
C ILE A 234 69.02 23.06 33.70
N LYS A 235 68.63 24.07 34.50
CA LYS A 235 67.60 25.03 34.11
C LYS A 235 67.98 25.76 32.82
N LYS A 236 69.24 26.15 32.69
CA LYS A 236 69.76 26.80 31.49
C LYS A 236 69.76 25.87 30.28
N ILE A 237 70.18 24.62 30.44
CA ILE A 237 70.15 23.59 29.38
C ILE A 237 68.73 23.39 28.86
N VAL A 238 67.74 23.26 29.75
CA VAL A 238 66.33 23.07 29.35
C VAL A 238 65.82 24.31 28.60
N GLN A 239 66.12 25.52 29.07
CA GLN A 239 65.72 26.77 28.42
C GLN A 239 66.36 26.92 27.02
N ASN A 240 67.64 26.62 26.89
CA ASN A 240 68.34 26.66 25.62
C ASN A 240 67.80 25.60 24.64
N ALA A 241 67.51 24.39 25.13
CA ALA A 241 66.90 23.34 24.33
C ALA A 241 65.51 23.77 23.80
N LEU A 242 64.67 24.36 24.65
CA LEU A 242 63.37 24.92 24.22
C LEU A 242 63.53 26.00 23.16
N LYS A 243 64.49 26.91 23.36
CA LYS A 243 64.80 27.96 22.38
C LYS A 243 65.18 27.36 21.02
N ILE A 244 66.07 26.38 21.00
CA ILE A 244 66.48 25.68 19.77
C ILE A 244 65.30 24.99 19.11
N LEU A 245 64.48 24.25 19.87
CA LEU A 245 63.27 23.61 19.35
C LEU A 245 62.24 24.61 18.80
N GLY A 246 62.23 25.85 19.32
CA GLY A 246 61.42 26.95 18.81
C GLY A 246 61.96 27.62 17.54
N THR A 247 63.23 27.38 17.17
CA THR A 247 63.89 28.13 16.08
C THR A 247 64.52 27.28 14.97
N ASP A 248 65.03 26.09 15.27
CA ASP A 248 65.79 25.24 14.34
C ASP A 248 64.90 24.20 13.63
N GLU A 249 64.78 24.32 12.30
CA GLU A 249 63.98 23.39 11.49
C GLU A 249 64.55 21.97 11.45
N THR A 250 65.86 21.80 11.59
CA THR A 250 66.51 20.49 11.56
C THR A 250 66.07 19.66 12.76
N SER A 251 66.07 20.27 13.95
CA SER A 251 65.61 19.65 15.19
C SER A 251 64.11 19.33 15.15
N LEU A 252 63.28 20.24 14.61
CA LEU A 252 61.85 19.98 14.40
C LEU A 252 61.59 18.81 13.46
N SER A 253 62.39 18.70 12.38
CA SER A 253 62.28 17.59 11.42
C SER A 253 62.62 16.25 12.07
N LYS A 254 63.57 16.22 13.01
CA LYS A 254 63.89 15.01 13.81
C LYS A 254 62.72 14.63 14.73
N ILE A 255 62.05 15.59 15.36
CA ILE A 255 60.85 15.34 16.17
C ILE A 255 59.74 14.70 15.33
N ILE A 256 59.46 15.24 14.15
CA ILE A 256 58.41 14.70 13.26
C ILE A 256 58.79 13.32 12.73
N SER A 257 60.07 13.10 12.43
CA SER A 257 60.56 11.80 11.98
C SER A 257 60.52 10.73 13.08
N ALA A 258 60.46 11.12 14.35
CA ALA A 258 60.30 10.22 15.48
C ALA A 258 58.83 9.76 15.69
N ILE A 259 57.86 10.37 15.01
CA ILE A 259 56.47 9.90 15.03
C ILE A 259 56.40 8.56 14.30
N PRO A 260 55.81 7.49 14.90
CA PRO A 260 55.67 6.20 14.25
C PRO A 260 54.99 6.31 12.89
N ALA A 261 55.46 5.56 11.89
CA ALA A 261 55.00 5.66 10.51
C ALA A 261 53.46 5.54 10.37
N THR A 262 52.83 4.62 11.09
CA THR A 262 51.37 4.41 11.09
C THR A 262 50.62 5.62 11.63
N THR A 263 51.11 6.25 12.70
CA THR A 263 50.53 7.49 13.26
C THR A 263 50.75 8.66 12.31
N LYS A 264 51.94 8.76 11.71
CA LYS A 264 52.29 9.80 10.75
C LYS A 264 51.40 9.74 9.51
N GLU A 265 51.13 8.56 8.97
CA GLU A 265 50.17 8.40 7.86
C GLU A 265 48.76 8.89 8.19
N GLN A 266 48.25 8.62 9.40
CA GLN A 266 46.92 9.10 9.81
C GLN A 266 46.87 10.62 9.98
N ILE A 267 47.93 11.22 10.54
CA ILE A 267 48.06 12.68 10.65
C ILE A 267 48.13 13.32 9.25
N ASN A 268 48.92 12.73 8.35
CA ASN A 268 49.19 13.25 7.02
C ASN A 268 47.99 13.19 6.06
N LYS A 269 46.89 12.53 6.46
CA LYS A 269 45.59 12.64 5.76
C LYS A 269 44.97 14.04 5.87
N TYR A 270 45.33 14.80 6.90
CA TYR A 270 44.66 16.07 7.22
C TYR A 270 45.65 17.23 7.36
N VAL A 271 46.88 16.98 7.81
CA VAL A 271 47.89 18.02 8.11
C VAL A 271 49.18 17.69 7.39
N SER A 272 49.81 18.65 6.70
CA SER A 272 51.12 18.42 6.09
C SER A 272 52.25 18.41 7.12
N ASP A 273 53.37 17.74 6.82
CA ASP A 273 54.57 17.79 7.67
C ASP A 273 55.01 19.24 7.95
N ASN A 274 54.88 20.16 6.98
CA ASN A 274 55.24 21.57 7.15
C ASN A 274 54.26 22.33 8.07
N ASP A 275 52.96 22.09 7.95
CA ASP A 275 51.97 22.69 8.85
C ASP A 275 52.16 22.16 10.29
N LEU A 276 52.49 20.87 10.43
CA LEU A 276 52.83 20.25 11.71
C LEU A 276 54.12 20.84 12.32
N LYS A 277 55.17 21.10 11.51
CA LYS A 277 56.36 21.83 11.96
C LYS A 277 55.99 23.21 12.51
N THR A 278 55.15 23.95 11.78
CA THR A 278 54.72 25.30 12.19
C THR A 278 53.98 25.26 13.52
N LEU A 279 53.09 24.28 13.72
CA LEU A 279 52.39 24.07 14.99
C LEU A 279 53.37 23.78 16.14
N ILE A 280 54.26 22.81 15.97
CA ILE A 280 55.23 22.39 16.99
C ILE A 280 56.18 23.54 17.33
N LYS A 281 56.71 24.25 16.32
CA LYS A 281 57.55 25.44 16.47
C LYS A 281 56.85 26.52 17.30
N THR A 282 55.57 26.74 17.02
CA THR A 282 54.75 27.73 17.72
C THR A 282 54.53 27.36 19.18
N ILE A 283 54.32 26.06 19.48
CA ILE A 283 54.21 25.55 20.85
C ILE A 283 55.52 25.79 21.61
N PHE A 284 56.67 25.37 21.07
CA PHE A 284 57.96 25.53 21.74
C PHE A 284 58.38 26.99 21.95
N SER A 285 57.94 27.89 21.07
CA SER A 285 58.19 29.33 21.18
C SER A 285 57.17 30.06 22.06
N ASN A 286 56.13 29.37 22.56
CA ASN A 286 55.05 30.00 23.31
C ASN A 286 55.48 30.31 24.75
N LYS A 287 55.19 31.53 25.22
CA LYS A 287 55.56 31.98 26.58
C LYS A 287 54.91 31.13 27.69
N ASN A 288 53.65 30.73 27.52
CA ASN A 288 52.94 29.92 28.49
C ASN A 288 53.48 28.47 28.50
N PHE A 289 53.84 27.91 27.33
CA PHE A 289 54.54 26.62 27.28
C PHE A 289 55.90 26.67 27.99
N THR A 290 56.69 27.72 27.75
CA THR A 290 57.96 27.94 28.45
C THR A 290 57.78 28.05 29.97
N LYS A 291 56.71 28.71 30.45
CA LYS A 291 56.38 28.72 31.88
C LYS A 291 56.08 27.32 32.41
N ILE A 292 55.28 26.52 31.70
CA ILE A 292 54.97 25.13 32.08
C ILE A 292 56.26 24.31 32.26
N VAL A 293 57.16 24.34 31.27
CA VAL A 293 58.41 23.58 31.32
C VAL A 293 59.36 24.10 32.42
N ASN A 294 59.43 25.41 32.61
CA ASN A 294 60.23 25.99 33.71
C ASN A 294 59.69 25.58 35.08
N SER A 295 58.37 25.58 35.30
CA SER A 295 57.77 25.12 36.55
C SER A 295 58.07 23.63 36.82
N LEU A 296 58.06 22.79 35.78
CA LEU A 296 58.44 21.38 35.89
C LEU A 296 59.95 21.21 36.18
N THR A 297 60.79 22.04 35.60
CA THR A 297 62.25 22.02 35.84
C THR A 297 62.59 22.50 37.25
N ASP A 298 61.91 23.55 37.72
CA ASP A 298 62.03 24.05 39.09
C ASP A 298 61.56 23.00 40.10
N LEU A 299 60.48 22.28 39.81
CA LEU A 299 60.05 21.15 40.62
C LEU A 299 61.13 20.07 40.76
N ILE A 300 61.67 19.58 39.64
CA ILE A 300 62.66 18.49 39.64
C ILE A 300 63.91 18.87 40.43
N THR A 301 64.29 20.16 40.39
CA THR A 301 65.50 20.65 41.07
C THR A 301 65.27 21.07 42.53
N ASN A 302 64.08 21.55 42.89
CA ASN A 302 63.76 22.04 44.24
C ASN A 302 63.20 20.96 45.18
N ASP A 303 62.42 20.02 44.65
CA ASP A 303 61.70 19.00 45.43
C ASP A 303 62.27 17.58 45.20
N LYS A 304 63.54 17.47 44.76
CA LYS A 304 64.16 16.18 44.37
C LYS A 304 64.03 15.09 45.46
N ASP A 305 64.18 15.46 46.73
CA ASP A 305 64.21 14.51 47.84
C ASP A 305 62.83 13.92 48.09
N GLU A 306 61.77 14.70 47.84
CA GLU A 306 60.40 14.21 47.93
C GLU A 306 60.05 13.34 46.72
N LEU A 307 60.46 13.75 45.52
CA LEU A 307 60.28 12.96 44.30
C LEU A 307 61.02 11.61 44.35
N ALA A 308 62.22 11.58 44.95
CA ALA A 308 63.03 10.37 45.08
C ALA A 308 62.37 9.26 45.93
N LYS A 309 61.40 9.61 46.79
CA LYS A 309 60.66 8.67 47.65
C LYS A 309 59.60 7.86 46.91
N ALA A 310 59.28 8.22 45.67
CA ALA A 310 58.33 7.46 44.85
C ALA A 310 58.77 5.99 44.71
N ARG A 311 57.82 5.05 44.61
CA ARG A 311 58.08 3.61 44.47
C ARG A 311 57.97 3.11 43.03
N ASN A 312 57.29 3.86 42.17
CA ASN A 312 57.14 3.58 40.74
C ASN A 312 56.88 4.89 39.97
N LEU A 313 56.81 4.79 38.63
CA LEU A 313 56.59 5.95 37.75
C LEU A 313 55.28 6.69 38.06
N SER A 314 54.22 5.96 38.39
CA SER A 314 52.91 6.53 38.72
C SER A 314 52.95 7.35 40.02
N GLU A 315 53.64 6.88 41.06
CA GLU A 315 53.83 7.63 42.30
C GLU A 315 54.75 8.85 42.10
N LEU A 316 55.78 8.73 41.26
CA LEU A 316 56.68 9.83 40.92
C LEU A 316 55.93 10.97 40.23
N LEU A 317 55.12 10.63 39.22
CA LEU A 317 54.25 11.58 38.52
C LEU A 317 53.23 12.20 39.47
N ARG A 318 52.66 11.43 40.40
CA ARG A 318 51.72 11.96 41.41
C ARG A 318 52.39 12.98 42.32
N LYS A 319 53.55 12.64 42.90
CA LYS A 319 54.32 13.55 43.77
C LYS A 319 54.73 14.82 43.01
N ALA A 320 55.08 14.70 41.73
CA ALA A 320 55.33 15.84 40.87
C ALA A 320 54.09 16.74 40.68
N LEU A 321 52.94 16.15 40.31
CA LEU A 321 51.70 16.90 40.06
C LEU A 321 51.19 17.65 41.31
N VAL A 322 51.26 17.04 42.49
CA VAL A 322 50.86 17.68 43.76
C VAL A 322 51.67 18.96 44.03
N LYS A 323 52.94 18.97 43.62
CA LYS A 323 53.87 20.07 43.88
C LYS A 323 53.84 21.17 42.82
N VAL A 324 53.34 20.89 41.61
CA VAL A 324 53.36 21.82 40.46
C VAL A 324 52.26 22.90 40.50
N LYS A 325 51.47 23.01 41.57
CA LYS A 325 50.32 23.93 41.70
C LYS A 325 49.38 23.82 40.48
N PRO A 326 48.47 22.83 40.48
CA PRO A 326 47.59 22.51 39.35
C PRO A 326 46.86 23.72 38.72
N ASP A 327 46.47 24.72 39.52
CA ASP A 327 45.78 25.93 39.04
C ASP A 327 46.67 26.85 38.18
N GLU A 328 47.94 26.99 38.53
CA GLU A 328 48.91 27.77 37.74
C GLU A 328 49.21 27.05 36.42
N LEU A 329 49.36 25.72 36.48
CA LEU A 329 49.52 24.89 35.29
C LEU A 329 48.30 25.00 34.37
N LYS A 330 47.08 24.92 34.91
CA LYS A 330 45.83 25.09 34.17
C LYS A 330 45.73 26.46 33.50
N THR A 331 46.12 27.51 34.20
CA THR A 331 46.14 28.88 33.67
C THR A 331 47.10 29.00 32.49
N ASN A 332 48.32 28.47 32.61
CA ASN A 332 49.29 28.49 31.53
C ASN A 332 48.85 27.61 30.34
N VAL A 333 48.24 26.45 30.56
CA VAL A 333 47.68 25.62 29.47
C VAL A 333 46.53 26.36 28.77
N LYS A 334 45.64 27.04 29.50
CA LYS A 334 44.58 27.87 28.90
C LYS A 334 45.16 29.01 28.07
N GLY A 335 46.19 29.69 28.58
CA GLY A 335 46.92 30.73 27.84
C GLY A 335 47.55 30.20 26.55
N LEU A 336 48.19 29.02 26.62
CA LEU A 336 48.74 28.36 25.43
C LEU A 336 47.66 28.07 24.38
N ILE A 337 46.52 27.48 24.77
CA ILE A 337 45.41 27.20 23.84
C ILE A 337 44.90 28.49 23.18
N SER A 338 44.71 29.56 23.97
CA SER A 338 44.30 30.87 23.46
C SER A 338 45.30 31.43 22.45
N ASP A 339 46.60 31.35 22.74
CA ASP A 339 47.66 31.82 21.85
C ASP A 339 47.71 31.01 20.55
N LEU A 340 47.52 29.69 20.62
CA LEU A 340 47.48 28.83 19.43
C LEU A 340 46.28 29.15 18.54
N LEU A 341 45.11 29.43 19.11
CA LEU A 341 43.91 29.78 18.35
C LEU A 341 43.98 31.17 17.69
N THR A 342 44.84 32.06 18.19
CA THR A 342 44.89 33.47 17.76
C THR A 342 46.14 33.85 16.96
N LYS A 343 47.20 33.04 16.99
CA LYS A 343 48.43 33.33 16.25
C LYS A 343 48.25 33.31 14.73
N ASP A 344 48.64 34.41 14.08
CA ASP A 344 48.55 34.56 12.62
C ASP A 344 49.34 33.51 11.84
N GLU A 345 50.51 33.12 12.35
CA GLU A 345 51.39 32.11 11.75
C GLU A 345 50.70 30.74 11.60
N LEU A 346 49.70 30.44 12.42
CA LEU A 346 48.95 29.18 12.38
C LEU A 346 47.71 29.26 11.49
N LYS A 347 47.27 30.45 11.06
CA LYS A 347 46.09 30.60 10.19
C LYS A 347 46.27 29.87 8.86
N ALA A 348 47.47 29.93 8.27
CA ALA A 348 47.78 29.20 7.04
C ALA A 348 47.65 27.68 7.24
N ALA A 349 48.16 27.16 8.35
CA ALA A 349 48.05 25.75 8.70
C ALA A 349 46.57 25.34 8.90
N TYR A 350 45.79 26.10 9.66
CA TYR A 350 44.36 25.82 9.85
C TYR A 350 43.58 25.87 8.53
N LYS A 351 43.88 26.84 7.67
CA LYS A 351 43.31 26.96 6.33
C LYS A 351 43.63 25.72 5.48
N ASN A 352 44.88 25.27 5.46
CA ASN A 352 45.29 24.08 4.71
C ASN A 352 44.58 22.82 5.22
N ILE A 353 44.47 22.65 6.54
CA ILE A 353 43.76 21.51 7.15
C ILE A 353 42.29 21.50 6.72
N LEU A 354 41.62 22.65 6.81
CA LEU A 354 40.22 22.77 6.40
C LEU A 354 40.05 22.55 4.90
N LYS A 355 40.94 23.12 4.06
CA LYS A 355 40.94 22.89 2.60
C LYS A 355 41.12 21.42 2.26
N THR A 356 42.11 20.75 2.84
CA THR A 356 42.35 19.30 2.62
C THR A 356 41.12 18.50 3.02
N THR A 357 40.54 18.78 4.20
CA THR A 357 39.35 18.08 4.69
C THR A 357 38.14 18.27 3.76
N LEU A 358 37.87 19.50 3.33
CA LEU A 358 36.76 19.80 2.42
C LEU A 358 36.99 19.19 1.02
N LYS A 359 38.22 19.22 0.52
CA LYS A 359 38.61 18.60 -0.75
C LYS A 359 38.42 17.08 -0.73
N THR A 360 38.77 16.41 0.37
CA THR A 360 38.51 14.97 0.57
C THR A 360 37.02 14.62 0.47
N HIS A 361 36.13 15.56 0.81
CA HIS A 361 34.67 15.41 0.76
C HIS A 361 34.03 16.11 -0.46
N GLY A 362 34.79 16.29 -1.55
CA GLY A 362 34.25 16.70 -2.85
C GLY A 362 34.00 18.21 -3.02
N VAL A 363 34.46 19.05 -2.10
CA VAL A 363 34.35 20.51 -2.25
C VAL A 363 35.48 21.04 -3.14
N ASN A 364 35.14 21.89 -4.11
CA ASN A 364 36.13 22.63 -4.90
C ASN A 364 36.71 23.79 -4.07
N VAL A 365 37.84 23.56 -3.39
CA VAL A 365 38.49 24.55 -2.51
C VAL A 365 39.31 25.61 -3.24
N ASP A 366 39.42 25.51 -4.56
CA ASP A 366 40.05 26.49 -5.43
C ASP A 366 39.06 27.55 -5.94
N ASP A 367 37.75 27.34 -5.72
CA ASP A 367 36.72 28.36 -5.95
C ASP A 367 36.94 29.58 -5.06
N GLN A 368 36.86 30.78 -5.65
CA GLN A 368 37.16 32.03 -4.95
C GLN A 368 36.20 32.30 -3.77
N ASN A 369 34.91 31.98 -3.91
CA ASN A 369 33.92 32.17 -2.85
C ASN A 369 34.09 31.16 -1.72
N VAL A 370 34.44 29.91 -2.06
CA VAL A 370 34.80 28.87 -1.07
C VAL A 370 36.04 29.30 -0.30
N ASN A 371 37.09 29.73 -0.99
CA ASN A 371 38.34 30.16 -0.37
C ASN A 371 38.13 31.36 0.57
N LYS A 372 37.33 32.35 0.14
CA LYS A 372 36.91 33.49 0.99
C LYS A 372 36.16 33.04 2.25
N THR A 373 35.26 32.07 2.12
CA THR A 373 34.49 31.52 3.24
C THR A 373 35.39 30.78 4.22
N ILE A 374 36.34 30.00 3.72
CA ILE A 374 37.37 29.33 4.52
C ILE A 374 38.20 30.39 5.28
N ASP A 375 38.63 31.46 4.62
CA ASP A 375 39.36 32.56 5.27
C ASP A 375 38.54 33.20 6.40
N SER A 376 37.24 33.43 6.17
CA SER A 376 36.34 33.96 7.19
C SER A 376 36.21 33.01 8.40
N LEU A 377 36.09 31.69 8.17
CA LEU A 377 36.08 30.68 9.23
C LEU A 377 37.37 30.72 10.06
N ILE A 378 38.53 30.71 9.41
CA ILE A 378 39.82 30.67 10.10
C ILE A 378 40.06 31.96 10.89
N ASN A 379 39.70 33.12 10.34
CA ASN A 379 39.84 34.40 11.05
C ASN A 379 38.94 34.47 12.30
N ASN A 380 37.84 33.73 12.33
CA ASN A 380 36.91 33.69 13.45
C ASN A 380 36.99 32.40 14.31
N LEU A 381 38.01 31.55 14.09
CA LEU A 381 38.12 30.23 14.72
C LEU A 381 38.10 30.32 16.25
N ASN A 382 38.83 31.27 16.84
CA ASN A 382 38.85 31.48 18.30
C ASN A 382 37.45 31.80 18.84
N SER A 383 36.69 32.69 18.17
CA SER A 383 35.32 33.05 18.56
C SER A 383 34.39 31.84 18.48
N ILE A 384 34.51 31.03 17.43
CA ILE A 384 33.71 29.81 17.26
C ILE A 384 34.03 28.80 18.37
N VAL A 385 35.32 28.51 18.63
CA VAL A 385 35.75 27.56 19.68
C VAL A 385 35.30 28.00 21.08
N ASN A 386 35.37 29.29 21.39
CA ASN A 386 34.91 29.80 22.67
C ASN A 386 33.38 29.73 22.81
N SER A 387 32.64 29.97 21.73
CA SER A 387 31.16 29.95 21.77
C SER A 387 30.54 28.56 21.98
N VAL A 388 31.26 27.48 21.64
CA VAL A 388 30.82 26.09 21.90
C VAL A 388 31.21 25.60 23.30
N ASP A 389 31.92 26.42 24.09
CA ASP A 389 32.30 26.15 25.47
C ASP A 389 32.93 24.75 25.66
N ILE A 390 34.00 24.49 24.90
CA ILE A 390 34.73 23.20 24.96
C ILE A 390 36.05 23.29 25.73
N VAL A 391 36.72 24.45 25.70
CA VAL A 391 38.07 24.62 26.28
C VAL A 391 38.04 24.50 27.80
N ASP A 392 37.17 25.26 28.48
CA ASP A 392 37.12 25.25 29.95
C ASP A 392 36.64 23.90 30.51
N PRO A 393 35.58 23.26 29.98
CA PRO A 393 35.21 21.92 30.40
C PRO A 393 36.30 20.86 30.14
N ALA A 394 37.05 20.96 29.05
CA ALA A 394 38.15 20.05 28.76
C ALA A 394 39.29 20.22 29.77
N LEU A 395 39.65 21.47 30.09
CA LEU A 395 40.65 21.76 31.11
C LEU A 395 40.17 21.32 32.50
N ASN A 396 38.91 21.57 32.87
CA ASN A 396 38.35 21.07 34.12
C ASN A 396 38.44 19.55 34.19
N LEU A 397 38.07 18.83 33.12
CA LEU A 397 38.15 17.38 33.06
C LEU A 397 39.59 16.86 33.25
N ILE A 398 40.55 17.42 32.51
CA ILE A 398 41.96 17.06 32.62
C ILE A 398 42.46 17.29 34.05
N PHE A 399 42.26 18.50 34.59
CA PHE A 399 42.81 18.87 35.89
C PHE A 399 42.07 18.25 37.08
N ASP A 400 40.77 17.98 36.96
CA ASP A 400 40.04 17.20 37.97
C ASP A 400 40.56 15.76 38.06
N LYS A 401 40.90 15.13 36.92
CA LYS A 401 41.49 13.78 36.91
C LYS A 401 42.91 13.77 37.47
N LEU A 402 43.69 14.80 37.14
CA LEU A 402 45.02 15.02 37.74
C LEU A 402 44.92 15.26 39.26
N ASN A 403 43.85 15.89 39.76
CA ASN A 403 43.64 16.19 41.18
C ASN A 403 42.98 15.05 41.99
N LYS A 404 42.06 14.27 41.38
CA LYS A 404 41.28 13.20 42.05
C LYS A 404 42.04 11.88 42.24
N THR A 405 43.24 11.75 41.68
CA THR A 405 44.10 10.55 41.78
C THR A 405 44.93 10.49 43.08
N SER A 406 44.37 11.03 44.17
CA SER A 406 45.01 11.15 45.49
C SER A 406 45.10 9.87 46.36
N PRO A 407 44.37 8.75 46.15
CA PRO A 407 44.59 7.55 46.96
C PRO A 407 45.90 6.85 46.58
N GLU A 408 46.68 6.43 47.58
CA GLU A 408 47.98 5.76 47.39
C GLU A 408 47.94 4.53 46.46
N ASN A 409 46.77 3.90 46.26
CA ASN A 409 46.59 2.62 45.56
C ASN A 409 46.08 2.69 44.11
N THR A 410 45.89 3.87 43.50
CA THR A 410 45.43 3.97 42.09
C THR A 410 46.61 4.06 41.14
N ASP A 411 46.61 3.36 40.00
CA ASP A 411 47.63 3.58 38.97
C ASP A 411 47.34 4.90 38.22
N LEU A 412 48.15 5.93 38.48
CA LEU A 412 48.01 7.24 37.83
C LEU A 412 48.16 7.13 36.31
N ILE A 413 49.01 6.24 35.79
CA ILE A 413 49.19 6.07 34.34
C ILE A 413 47.89 5.52 33.72
N GLU A 414 47.25 4.55 34.39
CA GLU A 414 45.94 4.03 33.97
C GLU A 414 44.87 5.14 33.96
N GLU A 415 44.80 5.97 35.00
CA GLU A 415 43.84 7.09 35.05
C GLU A 415 44.12 8.18 34.00
N LEU A 416 45.40 8.49 33.73
CA LEU A 416 45.79 9.41 32.65
C LEU A 416 45.35 8.88 31.27
N THR A 417 45.34 7.55 31.06
CA THR A 417 44.86 6.97 29.79
C THR A 417 43.36 7.18 29.57
N LYS A 418 42.57 7.40 30.63
CA LYS A 418 41.12 7.66 30.56
C LYS A 418 40.78 9.07 30.08
N ILE A 419 41.71 10.02 30.20
CA ILE A 419 41.52 11.41 29.76
C ILE A 419 41.18 11.48 28.26
N GLY A 420 41.88 10.71 27.41
CA GLY A 420 41.64 10.71 25.96
C GLY A 420 40.19 10.33 25.59
N PRO A 421 39.71 9.15 25.98
CA PRO A 421 38.31 8.74 25.77
C PRO A 421 37.28 9.71 26.36
N GLU A 422 37.54 10.26 27.54
CA GLU A 422 36.62 11.23 28.18
C GLU A 422 36.60 12.59 27.46
N LEU A 423 37.73 13.07 26.95
CA LEU A 423 37.78 14.25 26.08
C LEU A 423 37.03 14.02 24.76
N VAL A 424 37.13 12.81 24.18
CA VAL A 424 36.33 12.44 23.01
C VAL A 424 34.84 12.43 23.35
N LYS A 425 34.45 11.93 24.53
CA LYS A 425 33.07 12.00 25.00
C LYS A 425 32.60 13.45 25.16
N LEU A 426 33.39 14.30 25.82
CA LEU A 426 33.10 15.72 25.97
C LEU A 426 32.97 16.44 24.63
N PHE A 427 33.88 16.15 23.69
CA PHE A 427 33.80 16.67 22.32
C PHE A 427 32.50 16.21 21.65
N ASN A 428 32.14 14.94 21.78
CA ASN A 428 30.86 14.45 21.27
C ASN A 428 29.68 15.17 21.93
N ASP A 429 29.69 15.39 23.24
CA ASP A 429 28.60 16.06 23.95
C ASP A 429 28.46 17.55 23.56
N LYS A 430 29.58 18.26 23.45
CA LYS A 430 29.61 19.70 23.14
C LYS A 430 29.45 20.00 21.65
N ILE A 431 29.86 19.09 20.76
CA ILE A 431 29.87 19.30 19.31
C ILE A 431 28.88 18.38 18.61
N LYS A 432 29.06 17.06 18.70
CA LYS A 432 28.26 16.07 17.93
C LYS A 432 26.80 16.00 18.39
N ASN A 433 26.55 16.08 19.69
CA ASN A 433 25.23 16.02 20.29
C ASN A 433 24.57 17.42 20.39
N ASN A 434 25.33 18.48 20.08
CA ASN A 434 24.88 19.87 20.10
C ASN A 434 25.23 20.62 18.80
N ILE A 435 24.97 19.95 17.68
CA ILE A 435 25.11 20.53 16.33
C ILE A 435 24.34 21.87 16.20
N PRO A 436 23.12 22.05 16.75
CA PRO A 436 22.43 23.34 16.80
C PRO A 436 23.32 24.52 17.23
N ASN A 437 24.01 24.39 18.37
CA ASN A 437 24.87 25.46 18.87
C ASN A 437 26.09 25.67 17.97
N LEU A 438 26.71 24.60 17.47
CA LEU A 438 27.82 24.73 16.52
C LEU A 438 27.41 25.50 15.26
N VAL A 439 26.26 25.14 14.65
CA VAL A 439 25.75 25.79 13.44
C VAL A 439 25.43 27.26 13.74
N LYS A 440 24.76 27.56 14.86
CA LYS A 440 24.46 28.92 15.29
C LYS A 440 25.74 29.75 15.46
N SER A 441 26.74 29.18 16.12
CA SER A 441 28.05 29.82 16.33
C SER A 441 28.81 30.07 15.03
N VAL A 442 28.88 29.07 14.15
CA VAL A 442 29.54 29.20 12.85
C VAL A 442 28.86 30.30 12.03
N LEU A 443 27.54 30.24 11.85
CA LEU A 443 26.82 31.23 11.04
C LEU A 443 26.91 32.64 11.63
N LYS A 444 26.82 32.79 12.96
CA LYS A 444 26.97 34.09 13.64
C LYS A 444 28.33 34.74 13.37
N HIS A 445 29.40 33.95 13.32
CA HIS A 445 30.77 34.44 13.18
C HIS A 445 31.30 34.43 11.73
N LEU A 446 30.59 33.81 10.78
CA LEU A 446 31.04 33.68 9.39
C LEU A 446 30.76 34.91 8.53
N ASP A 447 29.94 35.85 8.99
CA ASP A 447 29.34 36.90 8.14
C ASP A 447 28.67 36.29 6.90
N VAL A 448 27.48 35.72 7.13
CA VAL A 448 26.71 34.99 6.13
C VAL A 448 26.47 35.82 4.87
N THR A 449 26.24 37.13 4.99
CA THR A 449 25.97 38.02 3.85
C THR A 449 27.15 38.04 2.88
N ASN A 450 28.37 38.19 3.41
CA ASN A 450 29.57 38.30 2.58
C ASN A 450 30.12 36.94 2.09
N ASN A 451 29.71 35.84 2.72
CA ASN A 451 30.19 34.49 2.42
C ASN A 451 29.10 33.55 1.86
N LYS A 452 27.91 34.10 1.55
CA LYS A 452 26.72 33.33 1.15
C LYS A 452 27.00 32.31 0.05
N GLU A 453 27.61 32.74 -1.05
CA GLU A 453 27.86 31.86 -2.20
C GLU A 453 28.82 30.72 -1.86
N GLY A 454 29.88 31.00 -1.11
CA GLY A 454 30.82 29.97 -0.67
C GLY A 454 30.20 28.98 0.31
N ILE A 455 29.31 29.43 1.21
CA ILE A 455 28.52 28.55 2.08
C ILE A 455 27.62 27.62 1.26
N ILE A 456 26.92 28.16 0.25
CA ILE A 456 26.06 27.38 -0.65
C ILE A 456 26.89 26.31 -1.36
N ILE A 457 28.04 26.68 -1.94
CA ILE A 457 28.93 25.75 -2.66
C ILE A 457 29.45 24.67 -1.72
N ILE A 458 29.96 25.03 -0.53
CA ILE A 458 30.47 24.05 0.44
C ILE A 458 29.36 23.08 0.85
N ALA A 459 28.21 23.59 1.31
CA ALA A 459 27.13 22.76 1.84
C ALA A 459 26.51 21.85 0.77
N THR A 460 26.32 22.36 -0.46
CA THR A 460 25.79 21.54 -1.58
C THR A 460 26.80 20.51 -2.07
N SER A 461 28.10 20.84 -2.12
CA SER A 461 29.15 19.88 -2.50
C SER A 461 29.26 18.75 -1.48
N LEU A 462 29.19 19.07 -0.18
CA LEU A 462 29.16 18.06 0.88
C LEU A 462 27.91 17.18 0.77
N TYR A 463 26.73 17.79 0.59
CA TYR A 463 25.49 17.02 0.36
C TYR A 463 25.65 16.07 -0.83
N ASN A 464 26.11 16.56 -1.98
CA ASN A 464 26.28 15.78 -3.20
C ASN A 464 27.25 14.61 -2.99
N HIS A 465 28.39 14.85 -2.33
CA HIS A 465 29.36 13.80 -2.02
C HIS A 465 28.74 12.70 -1.14
N PHE A 466 28.09 13.07 -0.03
CA PHE A 466 27.47 12.10 0.88
C PHE A 466 26.25 11.40 0.29
N ALA A 467 25.49 12.07 -0.59
CA ALA A 467 24.36 11.50 -1.32
C ALA A 467 24.83 10.46 -2.35
N ASN A 468 25.81 10.82 -3.18
CA ASN A 468 26.32 9.97 -4.25
C ASN A 468 27.01 8.71 -3.68
N ASN A 469 27.68 8.83 -2.53
CA ASN A 469 28.33 7.71 -1.84
C ASN A 469 27.38 6.87 -0.95
N GLY A 470 26.06 7.16 -0.97
CA GLY A 470 25.05 6.38 -0.22
C GLY A 470 25.10 6.54 1.31
N GLN A 471 25.89 7.49 1.81
CA GLN A 471 26.01 7.75 3.26
C GLN A 471 24.73 8.42 3.79
N LEU A 472 24.15 9.37 3.05
CA LEU A 472 22.89 10.01 3.45
C LEU A 472 21.70 9.05 3.41
N SER A 473 21.61 8.21 2.37
CA SER A 473 20.53 7.21 2.29
C SER A 473 20.63 6.17 3.40
N THR A 474 21.84 5.75 3.76
CA THR A 474 22.06 4.85 4.92
C THR A 474 21.66 5.52 6.23
N LEU A 475 22.00 6.80 6.42
CA LEU A 475 21.59 7.57 7.60
C LEU A 475 20.07 7.68 7.71
N LEU A 476 19.38 8.04 6.61
CA LEU A 476 17.92 8.14 6.58
C LEU A 476 17.27 6.78 6.81
N PHE A 477 17.73 5.74 6.12
CA PHE A 477 17.24 4.38 6.28
C PHE A 477 17.31 3.93 7.75
N ASN A 478 18.45 4.12 8.41
CA ASN A 478 18.64 3.77 9.82
C ASN A 478 17.72 4.53 10.78
N ASN A 479 17.21 5.70 10.39
CA ASN A 479 16.22 6.43 11.18
C ASN A 479 14.79 5.99 10.84
N VAL A 480 14.49 5.69 9.57
CA VAL A 480 13.15 5.22 9.15
C VAL A 480 12.83 3.85 9.76
N ILE A 481 13.76 2.90 9.77
CA ILE A 481 13.52 1.55 10.34
C ILE A 481 13.39 1.55 11.88
N LYS A 482 13.90 2.58 12.57
CA LYS A 482 13.72 2.72 14.02
C LYS A 482 12.29 3.11 14.41
N LEU A 483 11.45 3.48 13.43
CA LEU A 483 10.07 3.89 13.66
C LEU A 483 9.10 2.71 13.85
N GLU A 484 9.56 1.45 13.98
CA GLU A 484 8.68 0.28 13.94
C GLU A 484 8.34 -0.39 15.27
N THR A 485 7.03 -0.46 15.51
CA THR A 485 6.32 -1.73 15.77
C THR A 485 4.96 -1.83 15.04
N ASN A 486 4.46 -0.77 14.39
CA ASN A 486 3.14 -0.75 13.72
C ASN A 486 3.07 0.07 12.40
N ASN A 487 4.20 0.43 11.77
CA ASN A 487 4.14 1.34 10.61
C ASN A 487 3.49 0.65 9.40
N VAL A 488 2.35 1.18 8.96
CA VAL A 488 1.55 0.58 7.88
C VAL A 488 2.32 0.56 6.56
N VAL A 489 3.21 1.52 6.29
CA VAL A 489 3.94 1.63 5.01
C VAL A 489 5.02 0.55 4.88
N LEU A 490 5.74 0.24 5.97
CA LEU A 490 6.80 -0.77 5.97
C LEU A 490 6.27 -2.21 5.91
N LYS A 491 4.96 -2.42 6.13
CA LYS A 491 4.30 -3.72 5.87
C LYS A 491 4.31 -4.10 4.38
N TYR A 492 4.44 -3.13 3.48
CA TYR A 492 4.30 -3.34 2.03
C TYR A 492 5.62 -3.27 1.26
N ILE A 493 6.75 -2.93 1.91
CA ILE A 493 8.03 -2.64 1.26
C ILE A 493 9.16 -3.30 2.06
N SER A 494 10.11 -3.97 1.38
CA SER A 494 11.27 -4.53 2.10
C SER A 494 12.29 -3.46 2.47
N ASN A 495 13.03 -3.71 3.55
CA ASN A 495 14.13 -2.87 3.99
C ASN A 495 15.16 -2.58 2.88
N GLN A 496 15.47 -3.57 2.04
CA GLN A 496 16.43 -3.40 0.95
C GLN A 496 15.88 -2.46 -0.14
N ASP A 497 14.61 -2.60 -0.52
CA ASP A 497 14.01 -1.75 -1.56
C ASP A 497 13.89 -0.31 -1.08
N LEU A 498 13.51 -0.11 0.18
CA LEU A 498 13.47 1.21 0.79
C LEU A 498 14.85 1.86 0.79
N LYS A 499 15.90 1.12 1.18
CA LYS A 499 17.27 1.63 1.15
C LYS A 499 17.70 2.03 -0.27
N SER A 500 17.38 1.20 -1.27
CA SER A 500 17.66 1.49 -2.68
C SER A 500 16.90 2.73 -3.17
N LEU A 501 15.60 2.82 -2.88
CA LEU A 501 14.79 3.98 -3.23
C LEU A 501 15.30 5.27 -2.57
N LEU A 502 15.66 5.23 -1.28
CA LEU A 502 16.26 6.37 -0.61
C LEU A 502 17.58 6.79 -1.25
N TRP A 503 18.42 5.85 -1.71
CA TRP A 503 19.63 6.20 -2.45
C TRP A 503 19.33 6.89 -3.77
N GLU A 504 18.36 6.39 -4.54
CA GLU A 504 17.90 7.02 -5.78
C GLU A 504 17.32 8.42 -5.56
N ILE A 505 16.51 8.62 -4.50
CA ILE A 505 15.98 9.93 -4.11
C ILE A 505 17.11 10.88 -3.75
N MET A 506 18.06 10.48 -2.89
CA MET A 506 19.08 11.39 -2.38
C MET A 506 20.07 11.84 -3.46
N LYS A 507 20.44 10.96 -4.40
CA LYS A 507 21.37 11.29 -5.49
C LYS A 507 20.71 12.00 -6.68
N ASN A 508 19.38 12.04 -6.76
CA ASN A 508 18.66 12.65 -7.88
C ASN A 508 19.00 14.15 -8.00
N LYS A 509 19.22 14.63 -9.23
CA LYS A 509 19.59 16.02 -9.52
C LYS A 509 18.57 17.04 -9.00
N ASN A 510 17.27 16.73 -9.08
CA ASN A 510 16.23 17.59 -8.54
C ASN A 510 16.26 17.64 -7.01
N THR A 511 16.65 16.56 -6.31
CA THR A 511 16.88 16.61 -4.85
C THR A 511 18.09 17.47 -4.51
N GLN A 512 19.17 17.40 -5.29
CA GLN A 512 20.32 18.29 -5.14
C GLN A 512 19.91 19.76 -5.34
N ASP A 513 19.03 20.04 -6.30
CA ASP A 513 18.46 21.37 -6.52
C ASP A 513 17.54 21.79 -5.36
N ILE A 514 16.74 20.86 -4.81
CA ILE A 514 15.93 21.13 -3.62
C ILE A 514 16.81 21.56 -2.45
N VAL A 515 17.91 20.83 -2.20
CA VAL A 515 18.85 21.14 -1.13
C VAL A 515 19.56 22.48 -1.38
N LYS A 516 20.02 22.74 -2.60
CA LYS A 516 20.64 24.02 -2.98
C LYS A 516 19.68 25.19 -2.74
N ASN A 517 18.47 25.12 -3.28
CA ASN A 517 17.44 26.14 -3.12
C ASN A 517 17.05 26.35 -1.65
N SER A 518 16.98 25.26 -0.89
CA SER A 518 16.69 25.31 0.55
C SER A 518 17.79 26.01 1.32
N ILE A 519 19.07 25.66 1.09
CA ILE A 519 20.21 26.33 1.72
C ILE A 519 20.21 27.82 1.36
N THR A 520 20.04 28.16 0.07
CA THR A 520 19.96 29.56 -0.37
C THR A 520 18.87 30.32 0.40
N SER A 521 17.67 29.75 0.49
CA SER A 521 16.52 30.39 1.16
C SER A 521 16.70 30.52 2.67
N LEU A 522 17.35 29.54 3.31
CA LEU A 522 17.70 29.58 4.73
C LEU A 522 18.78 30.63 5.03
N LEU A 523 19.71 30.86 4.11
CA LEU A 523 20.72 31.91 4.27
C LEU A 523 20.14 33.31 4.01
N ASP A 524 19.11 33.42 3.15
CA ASP A 524 18.36 34.67 2.94
C ASP A 524 17.53 35.09 4.15
N ASN A 525 17.02 34.13 4.92
CA ASN A 525 16.27 34.40 6.15
C ASN A 525 16.79 33.56 7.32
N GLN A 526 17.65 34.15 8.14
CA GLN A 526 18.30 33.44 9.27
C GLN A 526 17.41 33.23 10.51
N SER A 527 16.13 33.62 10.48
CA SER A 527 15.21 33.43 11.63
C SER A 527 14.99 31.96 12.02
N TRP A 528 15.27 31.00 11.13
CA TRP A 528 15.24 29.58 11.48
C TRP A 528 16.34 29.17 12.47
N ILE A 529 17.43 29.93 12.59
CA ILE A 529 18.56 29.60 13.48
C ILE A 529 18.09 29.55 14.94
N ASP A 530 17.16 30.42 15.35
CA ASP A 530 16.60 30.39 16.70
C ASP A 530 15.70 29.16 16.94
N SER A 531 15.18 28.54 15.88
CA SER A 531 14.36 27.33 15.97
C SER A 531 15.19 26.05 16.16
N LEU A 532 16.51 26.10 15.95
CA LEU A 532 17.41 24.97 16.18
C LEU A 532 17.46 24.51 17.65
N ASN A 533 17.09 25.38 18.58
CA ASN A 533 17.03 25.11 20.02
C ASN A 533 15.64 24.66 20.50
N SER A 534 14.72 24.32 19.58
CA SER A 534 13.38 23.86 19.94
C SER A 534 13.43 22.54 20.72
N ASN A 535 12.53 22.40 21.70
CA ASN A 535 12.41 21.19 22.53
C ASN A 535 11.90 19.96 21.76
N SER A 536 11.40 20.13 20.52
CA SER A 536 10.96 19.02 19.67
C SER A 536 11.48 19.12 18.24
N PHE A 537 11.93 17.98 17.71
CA PHE A 537 12.42 17.87 16.33
C PHE A 537 11.36 18.29 15.31
N ASP A 538 10.09 17.94 15.54
CA ASP A 538 8.99 18.27 14.62
C ASP A 538 8.74 19.78 14.52
N GLN A 539 8.79 20.50 15.65
CA GLN A 539 8.66 21.95 15.65
C GLN A 539 9.88 22.62 15.01
N MET A 540 11.09 22.08 15.22
CA MET A 540 12.29 22.58 14.54
C MET A 540 12.13 22.48 13.02
N ILE A 541 11.75 21.30 12.50
CA ILE A 541 11.55 21.07 11.07
C ILE A 541 10.44 21.97 10.53
N LEU A 542 9.30 22.06 11.21
CA LEU A 542 8.20 22.92 10.78
C LEU A 542 8.61 24.40 10.70
N SER A 543 9.33 24.90 11.70
CA SER A 543 9.84 26.27 11.70
C SER A 543 10.86 26.52 10.60
N ILE A 544 11.75 25.55 10.31
CA ILE A 544 12.69 25.62 9.18
C ILE A 544 11.93 25.68 7.85
N VAL A 545 10.93 24.81 7.66
CA VAL A 545 10.10 24.77 6.44
C VAL A 545 9.36 26.09 6.24
N LYS A 546 8.76 26.63 7.31
CA LYS A 546 7.99 27.88 7.31
C LYS A 546 8.87 29.10 7.08
N ASN A 547 9.90 29.29 7.91
CA ASN A 547 10.75 30.48 7.87
C ASN A 547 11.61 30.51 6.59
N GLY A 548 12.06 29.34 6.13
CA GLY A 548 12.81 29.20 4.88
C GLY A 548 11.94 29.25 3.63
N LYS A 549 10.60 29.27 3.74
CA LYS A 549 9.65 29.13 2.62
C LYS A 549 10.01 27.94 1.71
N LEU A 550 10.42 26.83 2.32
CA LEU A 550 11.10 25.75 1.59
C LEU A 550 10.20 25.07 0.57
N ILE A 551 8.90 24.91 0.86
CA ILE A 551 7.96 24.29 -0.10
C ILE A 551 7.77 25.19 -1.32
N GLU A 552 7.58 26.50 -1.11
CA GLU A 552 7.39 27.50 -2.16
C GLU A 552 8.60 27.55 -3.11
N LYS A 553 9.81 27.61 -2.54
CA LYS A 553 11.07 27.72 -3.29
C LYS A 553 11.45 26.45 -4.04
N ASN A 554 10.83 25.33 -3.71
CA ASN A 554 11.13 24.02 -4.28
C ASN A 554 9.99 23.40 -5.09
N LYS A 555 8.89 24.12 -5.31
CA LYS A 555 7.70 23.61 -6.01
C LYS A 555 8.07 22.89 -7.33
N ASP A 556 8.79 23.58 -8.21
CA ASP A 556 9.18 23.03 -9.51
C ASP A 556 10.12 21.83 -9.39
N SER A 557 11.11 21.89 -8.49
CA SER A 557 12.07 20.81 -8.28
C SER A 557 11.40 19.57 -7.68
N VAL A 558 10.40 19.73 -6.82
CA VAL A 558 9.61 18.61 -6.28
C VAL A 558 8.77 17.96 -7.38
N ILE A 559 8.13 18.73 -8.26
CA ILE A 559 7.38 18.18 -9.41
C ILE A 559 8.29 17.40 -10.35
N LYS A 560 9.48 17.94 -10.64
CA LYS A 560 10.50 17.25 -11.46
C LYS A 560 11.02 15.99 -10.77
N LEU A 561 11.28 16.03 -9.46
CA LEU A 561 11.67 14.85 -8.69
C LEU A 561 10.62 13.74 -8.77
N ILE A 562 9.34 14.07 -8.54
CA ILE A 562 8.23 13.11 -8.64
C ILE A 562 8.16 12.51 -10.06
N THR A 563 8.37 13.33 -11.10
CA THR A 563 8.41 12.89 -12.50
C THR A 563 9.57 11.94 -12.78
N ASP A 564 10.79 12.27 -12.32
CA ASP A 564 11.97 11.43 -12.49
C ASP A 564 11.80 10.09 -11.77
N LEU A 565 11.25 10.11 -10.54
CA LEU A 565 11.07 8.91 -9.73
C LEU A 565 10.10 7.92 -10.37
N ALA A 566 9.04 8.35 -11.06
CA ALA A 566 8.17 7.43 -11.77
C ALA A 566 8.88 6.61 -12.86
N SER A 567 9.95 7.16 -13.43
CA SER A 567 10.76 6.45 -14.42
C SER A 567 11.87 5.59 -13.79
N ASN A 568 12.09 5.70 -12.49
CA ASN A 568 13.17 5.03 -11.76
C ASN A 568 12.85 3.56 -11.47
N ASP A 569 13.80 2.66 -11.70
CA ASP A 569 13.56 1.23 -11.52
C ASP A 569 13.39 0.80 -10.06
N SER A 570 14.06 1.46 -9.10
CA SER A 570 13.88 1.18 -7.67
C SER A 570 12.50 1.60 -7.17
N PHE A 571 11.99 2.74 -7.65
CA PHE A 571 10.62 3.16 -7.34
C PHE A 571 9.59 2.18 -7.91
N ASN A 572 9.78 1.76 -9.17
CA ASN A 572 8.90 0.77 -9.80
C ASN A 572 8.97 -0.59 -9.10
N GLU A 573 10.12 -1.01 -8.58
CA GLU A 573 10.26 -2.24 -7.79
C GLU A 573 9.47 -2.17 -6.47
N VAL A 574 9.52 -1.02 -5.80
CA VAL A 574 8.70 -0.74 -4.61
C VAL A 574 7.22 -0.81 -4.97
N LEU A 575 6.79 -0.18 -6.07
CA LEU A 575 5.40 -0.24 -6.52
C LEU A 575 4.95 -1.67 -6.85
N VAL A 576 5.80 -2.48 -7.50
CA VAL A 576 5.52 -3.90 -7.76
C VAL A 576 5.22 -4.64 -6.46
N LYS A 577 6.04 -4.44 -5.42
CA LYS A 577 5.86 -5.11 -4.12
C LYS A 577 4.66 -4.58 -3.34
N VAL A 578 4.36 -3.28 -3.44
CA VAL A 578 3.12 -2.72 -2.87
C VAL A 578 1.91 -3.37 -3.54
N VAL A 579 1.91 -3.46 -4.87
CA VAL A 579 0.84 -4.12 -5.62
C VAL A 579 0.76 -5.61 -5.27
N ASP A 580 1.87 -6.33 -5.13
CA ASP A 580 1.87 -7.74 -4.72
C ASP A 580 1.30 -7.95 -3.32
N ASN A 581 1.66 -7.08 -2.38
CA ASN A 581 1.12 -7.15 -1.03
C ASN A 581 -0.37 -6.77 -1.00
N LEU A 582 -0.85 -5.84 -1.84
CA LEU A 582 -2.28 -5.56 -1.98
C LEU A 582 -3.03 -6.73 -2.61
N ILE A 583 -2.48 -7.33 -3.67
CA ILE A 583 -3.01 -8.54 -4.31
C ILE A 583 -3.10 -9.68 -3.28
N SER A 584 -2.05 -9.88 -2.48
CA SER A 584 -2.01 -10.92 -1.44
C SER A 584 -2.99 -10.63 -0.30
N LYS A 585 -3.04 -9.38 0.19
CA LYS A 585 -3.92 -8.95 1.29
C LYS A 585 -5.39 -9.17 0.95
N TYR A 586 -5.79 -8.87 -0.29
CA TYR A 586 -7.17 -9.05 -0.75
C TYR A 586 -7.41 -10.40 -1.46
N ASN A 587 -6.43 -11.30 -1.43
CA ASN A 587 -6.48 -12.62 -2.08
C ASN A 587 -6.91 -12.56 -3.57
N LEU A 588 -6.40 -11.57 -4.30
CA LEU A 588 -6.70 -11.36 -5.71
C LEU A 588 -5.86 -12.32 -6.55
N ASN A 589 -6.49 -13.11 -7.43
CA ASN A 589 -5.77 -13.98 -8.36
C ASN A 589 -5.44 -13.23 -9.67
N ILE A 590 -4.33 -12.48 -9.70
CA ILE A 590 -3.90 -11.71 -10.87
C ILE A 590 -2.57 -12.25 -11.42
N ILE A 591 -2.56 -12.70 -12.68
CA ILE A 591 -1.38 -13.28 -13.34
C ILE A 591 -0.95 -12.42 -14.52
N PHE A 592 -0.13 -11.42 -14.26
CA PHE A 592 0.43 -10.56 -15.31
C PHE A 592 1.43 -11.33 -16.21
N LYS A 593 1.50 -10.95 -17.49
CA LYS A 593 2.57 -11.33 -18.41
C LYS A 593 3.86 -10.58 -18.08
N ASP A 594 3.79 -9.27 -17.86
CA ASP A 594 4.91 -8.46 -17.39
C ASP A 594 4.44 -7.32 -16.46
N LYS A 595 4.21 -7.69 -15.19
CA LYS A 595 3.77 -6.77 -14.13
C LYS A 595 4.65 -5.53 -14.00
N LYS A 596 5.97 -5.69 -14.08
CA LYS A 596 6.92 -4.58 -13.87
C LYS A 596 6.82 -3.56 -15.00
N ALA A 597 6.79 -4.02 -16.25
CA ALA A 597 6.62 -3.12 -17.39
C ALA A 597 5.21 -2.49 -17.42
N PHE A 598 4.17 -3.23 -17.03
CA PHE A 598 2.81 -2.70 -16.90
C PHE A 598 2.74 -1.58 -15.85
N LEU A 599 3.22 -1.81 -14.62
CA LEU A 599 3.17 -0.81 -13.55
C LEU A 599 4.04 0.41 -13.86
N LYS A 600 5.20 0.23 -14.49
CA LYS A 600 6.05 1.35 -14.95
C LYS A 600 5.31 2.23 -15.96
N SER A 601 4.63 1.60 -16.94
CA SER A 601 3.81 2.30 -17.93
C SER A 601 2.63 3.03 -17.26
N LEU A 602 1.88 2.33 -16.40
CA LEU A 602 0.70 2.89 -15.72
C LEU A 602 1.08 4.08 -14.83
N THR A 603 2.19 3.97 -14.09
CA THR A 603 2.68 5.04 -13.21
C THR A 603 3.02 6.29 -14.00
N LYS A 604 3.67 6.14 -15.17
CA LYS A 604 3.95 7.26 -16.07
C LYS A 604 2.67 7.95 -16.53
N ASP A 605 1.69 7.17 -16.97
CA ASP A 605 0.41 7.69 -17.44
C ASP A 605 -0.37 8.41 -16.33
N LEU A 606 -0.37 7.86 -15.11
CA LEU A 606 -0.97 8.52 -13.95
C LEU A 606 -0.29 9.85 -13.62
N ILE A 607 1.04 9.94 -13.70
CA ILE A 607 1.75 11.22 -13.52
C ILE A 607 1.36 12.22 -14.60
N ASP A 608 1.26 11.80 -15.85
CA ASP A 608 0.89 12.71 -16.94
C ASP A 608 -0.55 13.22 -16.75
N ILE A 609 -1.47 12.37 -16.28
CA ILE A 609 -2.82 12.77 -15.87
C ILE A 609 -2.78 13.76 -14.70
N PHE A 610 -1.93 13.51 -13.69
CA PHE A 610 -1.79 14.42 -12.54
C PHE A 610 -1.23 15.78 -12.94
N LYS A 611 -0.33 15.84 -13.92
CA LYS A 611 0.17 17.09 -14.49
C LYS A 611 -0.91 17.84 -15.25
N GLU A 612 -1.62 17.16 -16.15
CA GLU A 612 -2.68 17.76 -16.97
C GLU A 612 -3.82 18.32 -16.10
N LYS A 613 -4.15 17.65 -14.99
CA LYS A 613 -5.16 18.11 -14.02
C LYS A 613 -4.63 19.13 -13.01
N SER A 614 -3.37 19.53 -13.10
CA SER A 614 -2.67 20.38 -12.12
C SER A 614 -2.70 19.83 -10.69
N LEU A 615 -2.91 18.52 -10.50
CA LEU A 615 -3.06 17.91 -9.17
C LEU A 615 -1.82 18.13 -8.32
N LEU A 616 -0.62 17.88 -8.86
CA LEU A 616 0.63 18.09 -8.12
C LEU A 616 0.84 19.58 -7.76
N ASN A 617 0.45 20.49 -8.65
CA ASN A 617 0.53 21.93 -8.38
C ASN A 617 -0.40 22.33 -7.24
N ASP A 618 -1.66 21.91 -7.30
CA ASP A 618 -2.66 22.27 -6.29
C ASP A 618 -2.33 21.66 -4.92
N ILE A 619 -1.80 20.43 -4.89
CA ILE A 619 -1.28 19.81 -3.67
C ILE A 619 -0.13 20.63 -3.09
N LEU A 620 0.84 21.06 -3.91
CA LEU A 620 1.97 21.87 -3.45
C LEU A 620 1.52 23.27 -3.02
N ASP A 621 0.57 23.89 -3.71
CA ASP A 621 -0.01 25.18 -3.31
C ASP A 621 -0.75 25.07 -1.97
N LYS A 622 -1.44 23.96 -1.75
CA LYS A 622 -2.06 23.66 -0.45
C LYS A 622 -1.02 23.44 0.64
N LEU A 623 0.05 22.73 0.36
CA LEU A 623 1.18 22.55 1.29
C LEU A 623 1.85 23.89 1.63
N ILE A 624 2.04 24.79 0.65
CA ILE A 624 2.55 26.14 0.86
C ILE A 624 1.60 26.93 1.77
N SER A 625 0.30 26.94 1.46
CA SER A 625 -0.73 27.59 2.28
C SER A 625 -0.72 27.07 3.73
N ASN A 626 -0.73 25.75 3.89
CA ASN A 626 -0.71 25.11 5.21
C ASN A 626 0.61 25.37 5.95
N SER A 627 1.76 25.45 5.27
CA SER A 627 3.05 25.75 5.91
C SER A 627 3.07 27.11 6.62
N ASN A 628 2.27 28.08 6.15
CA ASN A 628 2.18 29.39 6.77
C ASN A 628 1.38 29.40 8.08
N SER A 629 0.45 28.45 8.26
CA SER A 629 -0.51 28.42 9.39
C SER A 629 -0.38 27.20 10.31
N ALA A 630 0.30 26.14 9.88
CA ALA A 630 0.44 24.90 10.64
C ALA A 630 1.22 25.12 11.96
N ASN A 631 0.78 24.45 13.02
CA ASN A 631 1.45 24.38 14.32
C ASN A 631 2.09 23.00 14.60
N SER A 632 1.88 22.02 13.70
CA SER A 632 2.50 20.69 13.71
C SER A 632 2.66 20.18 12.28
N ILE A 633 3.63 19.29 12.05
CA ILE A 633 3.92 18.68 10.73
C ILE A 633 2.68 17.98 10.16
N ILE A 634 1.84 17.34 11.00
CA ILE A 634 0.64 16.63 10.55
C ILE A 634 -0.35 17.56 9.83
N TYR A 635 -0.44 18.82 10.25
CA TYR A 635 -1.34 19.80 9.67
C TYR A 635 -0.86 20.34 8.31
N LEU A 636 0.39 20.04 7.90
CA LEU A 636 0.87 20.39 6.56
C LEU A 636 0.04 19.70 5.48
N VAL A 637 -0.41 18.46 5.72
CA VAL A 637 -1.12 17.67 4.70
C VAL A 637 -2.65 17.82 4.75
N ASN A 638 -3.19 18.62 5.67
CA ASN A 638 -4.65 18.77 5.81
C ASN A 638 -5.31 19.35 4.55
N GLY A 639 -6.41 18.72 4.12
CA GLY A 639 -7.20 19.15 2.96
C GLY A 639 -6.64 18.73 1.61
N ILE A 640 -5.52 18.01 1.57
CA ILE A 640 -4.99 17.39 0.33
C ILE A 640 -5.96 16.33 -0.19
N ASP A 641 -6.60 15.58 0.69
CA ASP A 641 -7.65 14.61 0.39
C ASP A 641 -8.82 15.25 -0.38
N GLY A 642 -9.24 16.44 0.02
CA GLY A 642 -10.27 17.23 -0.68
C GLY A 642 -9.85 17.58 -2.11
N ILE A 643 -8.59 17.95 -2.33
CA ILE A 643 -8.04 18.28 -3.66
C ILE A 643 -7.99 17.03 -4.54
N VAL A 644 -7.50 15.91 -4.01
CA VAL A 644 -7.47 14.62 -4.71
C VAL A 644 -8.89 14.22 -5.10
N SER A 645 -9.84 14.32 -4.17
CA SER A 645 -11.25 14.02 -4.43
C SER A 645 -11.86 14.95 -5.48
N GLU A 646 -11.56 16.23 -5.45
CA GLU A 646 -12.09 17.19 -6.43
C GLU A 646 -11.55 16.94 -7.84
N LYS A 647 -10.25 16.69 -7.98
CA LYS A 647 -9.60 16.57 -9.29
C LYS A 647 -9.74 15.20 -9.93
N LEU A 648 -9.77 14.15 -9.11
CA LEU A 648 -9.82 12.76 -9.58
C LEU A 648 -11.22 12.15 -9.45
N ILE A 649 -11.93 12.40 -8.34
CA ILE A 649 -13.16 11.65 -8.00
C ILE A 649 -14.43 12.36 -8.48
N LYS A 650 -14.55 13.69 -8.37
CA LYS A 650 -15.78 14.42 -8.74
C LYS A 650 -16.13 14.36 -10.23
N ASN A 651 -15.17 14.11 -11.11
CA ASN A 651 -15.40 13.91 -12.55
C ASN A 651 -14.88 12.53 -12.99
N PRO A 652 -15.56 11.44 -12.59
CA PRO A 652 -15.09 10.08 -12.80
C PRO A 652 -15.02 9.72 -14.28
N LEU A 653 -15.88 10.32 -15.12
CA LEU A 653 -15.86 10.08 -16.56
C LEU A 653 -14.63 10.70 -17.23
N ASP A 654 -14.26 11.93 -16.88
CA ASP A 654 -13.04 12.56 -17.42
C ASP A 654 -11.78 11.77 -17.03
N LEU A 655 -11.68 11.35 -15.76
CA LEU A 655 -10.58 10.49 -15.32
C LEU A 655 -10.59 9.15 -16.07
N PHE A 656 -11.76 8.51 -16.19
CA PHE A 656 -11.92 7.26 -16.94
C PHE A 656 -11.43 7.40 -18.38
N LYS A 657 -11.86 8.44 -19.11
CA LYS A 657 -11.42 8.70 -20.48
C LYS A 657 -9.91 8.82 -20.60
N LYS A 658 -9.29 9.58 -19.69
CA LYS A 658 -7.83 9.77 -19.68
C LYS A 658 -7.09 8.48 -19.39
N ILE A 659 -7.57 7.68 -18.44
CA ILE A 659 -7.01 6.36 -18.13
C ILE A 659 -7.12 5.43 -19.34
N ILE A 660 -8.29 5.28 -19.95
CA ILE A 660 -8.46 4.33 -21.07
C ILE A 660 -7.79 4.80 -22.37
N SER A 661 -7.56 6.11 -22.52
CA SER A 661 -6.80 6.70 -23.64
C SER A 661 -5.30 6.66 -23.43
N SER A 662 -4.83 6.23 -22.25
CA SER A 662 -3.42 6.24 -21.90
C SER A 662 -2.61 5.24 -22.74
N PRO A 663 -1.31 5.51 -22.99
CA PRO A 663 -0.40 4.57 -23.63
C PRO A 663 -0.46 3.15 -23.07
N THR A 664 -0.58 2.97 -21.74
CA THR A 664 -0.63 1.66 -21.08
C THR A 664 -1.75 0.77 -21.62
N PHE A 665 -2.94 1.33 -21.90
CA PHE A 665 -4.07 0.56 -22.42
C PHE A 665 -3.79 -0.02 -23.81
N ASN A 666 -2.92 0.62 -24.59
CA ASN A 666 -2.55 0.17 -25.93
C ASN A 666 -1.26 -0.67 -25.92
N ASP A 667 -0.22 -0.19 -25.25
CA ASP A 667 1.13 -0.78 -25.27
C ASP A 667 1.25 -2.00 -24.34
N LYS A 668 0.44 -2.05 -23.29
CA LYS A 668 0.36 -3.14 -22.30
C LYS A 668 -1.05 -3.74 -22.26
N LYS A 669 -1.64 -3.89 -23.45
CA LYS A 669 -3.03 -4.31 -23.65
C LYS A 669 -3.41 -5.60 -22.92
N GLU A 670 -2.63 -6.66 -23.06
CA GLU A 670 -2.91 -7.95 -22.41
C GLU A 670 -2.83 -7.88 -20.89
N ASP A 671 -1.80 -7.21 -20.35
CA ASP A 671 -1.67 -6.99 -18.90
C ASP A 671 -2.80 -6.10 -18.36
N THR A 672 -3.25 -5.12 -19.15
CA THR A 672 -4.42 -4.27 -18.82
C THR A 672 -5.70 -5.11 -18.77
N LYS A 673 -5.91 -5.99 -19.75
CA LYS A 673 -7.06 -6.93 -19.75
C LYS A 673 -7.02 -7.83 -18.52
N VAL A 674 -5.88 -8.46 -18.23
CA VAL A 674 -5.74 -9.33 -17.06
C VAL A 674 -5.98 -8.55 -15.78
N PHE A 675 -5.38 -7.36 -15.64
CA PHE A 675 -5.55 -6.50 -14.48
C PHE A 675 -7.01 -6.13 -14.27
N LEU A 676 -7.69 -5.59 -15.28
CA LEU A 676 -9.09 -5.15 -15.17
C LEU A 676 -10.05 -6.33 -14.96
N LYS A 677 -9.88 -7.44 -15.70
CA LYS A 677 -10.69 -8.65 -15.51
C LYS A 677 -10.55 -9.19 -14.08
N SER A 678 -9.31 -9.30 -13.60
CA SER A 678 -9.05 -9.82 -12.26
C SER A 678 -9.48 -8.83 -11.19
N LEU A 679 -9.28 -7.52 -11.40
CA LEU A 679 -9.77 -6.49 -10.48
C LEU A 679 -11.29 -6.56 -10.38
N PHE A 680 -12.04 -6.45 -11.48
CA PHE A 680 -13.50 -6.46 -11.44
C PHE A 680 -14.10 -7.81 -11.01
N VAL A 681 -13.41 -8.94 -11.16
CA VAL A 681 -13.93 -10.24 -10.70
C VAL A 681 -13.52 -10.54 -9.25
N GLU A 682 -12.26 -10.36 -8.90
CA GLU A 682 -11.71 -10.76 -7.61
C GLU A 682 -11.98 -9.73 -6.50
N ILE A 683 -12.12 -8.43 -6.84
CA ILE A 683 -12.37 -7.39 -5.82
C ILE A 683 -13.70 -7.58 -5.10
N PHE A 684 -14.74 -8.06 -5.79
CA PHE A 684 -16.05 -8.39 -5.19
C PHE A 684 -16.06 -9.74 -4.46
N LYS A 685 -14.97 -10.53 -4.52
CA LYS A 685 -14.82 -11.73 -3.68
C LYS A 685 -14.19 -11.42 -2.33
N ALA A 686 -13.53 -10.28 -2.19
CA ALA A 686 -12.94 -9.86 -0.92
C ALA A 686 -14.05 -9.48 0.09
N GLN A 687 -14.08 -10.20 1.22
CA GLN A 687 -15.09 -10.05 2.28
C GLN A 687 -15.25 -8.59 2.76
N ASP A 688 -14.14 -7.90 2.99
CA ASP A 688 -14.12 -6.51 3.47
C ASP A 688 -14.68 -5.56 2.42
N ILE A 689 -14.27 -5.73 1.16
CA ILE A 689 -14.72 -4.87 0.07
C ILE A 689 -16.21 -5.07 -0.21
N SER A 690 -16.70 -6.31 -0.24
CA SER A 690 -18.13 -6.57 -0.40
C SER A 690 -18.94 -6.03 0.79
N SER A 691 -18.36 -5.97 1.99
CA SER A 691 -18.97 -5.31 3.14
C SER A 691 -19.05 -3.79 2.94
N ASP A 692 -17.96 -3.16 2.49
CA ASP A 692 -17.92 -1.72 2.22
C ASP A 692 -18.86 -1.33 1.09
N ILE A 693 -18.93 -2.13 0.02
CA ILE A 693 -19.85 -1.92 -1.11
C ILE A 693 -21.29 -2.11 -0.66
N ALA A 694 -21.60 -3.14 0.13
CA ALA A 694 -22.94 -3.31 0.69
C ALA A 694 -23.33 -2.11 1.57
N THR A 695 -22.41 -1.62 2.40
CA THR A 695 -22.61 -0.41 3.22
C THR A 695 -22.89 0.81 2.35
N PHE A 696 -22.06 1.03 1.33
CA PHE A 696 -22.19 2.15 0.41
C PHE A 696 -23.50 2.11 -0.38
N LEU A 697 -23.89 0.93 -0.88
CA LEU A 697 -25.14 0.76 -1.61
C LEU A 697 -26.34 1.04 -0.70
N VAL A 698 -26.37 0.49 0.51
CA VAL A 698 -27.50 0.68 1.45
C VAL A 698 -27.59 2.13 1.96
N ASN A 699 -26.46 2.76 2.26
CA ASN A 699 -26.46 4.11 2.85
C ASN A 699 -26.46 5.24 1.82
N GLY A 700 -26.00 4.98 0.60
CA GLY A 700 -25.72 6.02 -0.40
C GLY A 700 -26.53 5.97 -1.68
N ILE A 701 -27.03 4.79 -2.10
CA ILE A 701 -27.69 4.61 -3.40
C ILE A 701 -29.12 4.11 -3.25
N ILE A 702 -29.31 3.05 -2.47
CA ILE A 702 -30.60 2.39 -2.34
C ILE A 702 -31.46 3.21 -1.36
N PRO A 703 -32.70 3.59 -1.74
CA PRO A 703 -33.62 4.28 -0.85
C PRO A 703 -33.81 3.52 0.47
N SER A 704 -33.66 4.23 1.60
CA SER A 704 -33.78 3.65 2.94
C SER A 704 -35.16 3.05 3.22
N GLU A 705 -36.19 3.48 2.48
CA GLU A 705 -37.55 2.94 2.55
C GLU A 705 -37.65 1.45 2.17
N TYR A 706 -36.69 0.92 1.40
CA TYR A 706 -36.62 -0.50 1.05
C TYR A 706 -36.08 -1.40 2.16
N LYS A 707 -35.48 -0.84 3.22
CA LYS A 707 -35.00 -1.58 4.41
C LYS A 707 -34.10 -2.80 4.08
N ILE A 708 -33.19 -2.63 3.12
CA ILE A 708 -32.33 -3.71 2.64
C ILE A 708 -31.47 -4.30 3.78
N ASP A 709 -31.51 -5.63 3.94
CA ASP A 709 -30.63 -6.34 4.87
C ASP A 709 -29.19 -6.36 4.33
N GLN A 710 -28.33 -5.55 4.94
CA GLN A 710 -26.95 -5.37 4.51
C GLN A 710 -26.13 -6.67 4.53
N VAL A 711 -26.41 -7.58 5.47
CA VAL A 711 -25.73 -8.89 5.54
C VAL A 711 -26.10 -9.74 4.34
N SER A 712 -27.39 -9.80 4.00
CA SER A 712 -27.84 -10.51 2.80
C SER A 712 -27.28 -9.87 1.53
N LEU A 713 -27.29 -8.53 1.41
CA LEU A 713 -26.69 -7.86 0.26
C LEU A 713 -25.19 -8.18 0.11
N LYS A 714 -24.43 -8.17 1.22
CA LYS A 714 -23.02 -8.58 1.20
C LYS A 714 -22.87 -10.00 0.67
N GLN A 715 -23.65 -10.95 1.17
CA GLN A 715 -23.56 -12.35 0.74
C GLN A 715 -24.00 -12.53 -0.73
N SER A 716 -25.01 -11.77 -1.18
CA SER A 716 -25.41 -11.71 -2.59
C SER A 716 -24.27 -11.23 -3.49
N LEU A 717 -23.56 -10.17 -3.11
CA LEU A 717 -22.42 -9.66 -3.85
C LEU A 717 -21.29 -10.70 -3.93
N LEU A 718 -20.99 -11.38 -2.82
CA LEU A 718 -19.99 -12.47 -2.79
C LEU A 718 -20.39 -13.66 -3.68
N ASN A 719 -21.66 -14.06 -3.65
CA ASN A 719 -22.16 -15.17 -4.47
C ASN A 719 -22.17 -14.80 -5.96
N LEU A 720 -22.55 -13.56 -6.28
CA LEU A 720 -22.47 -13.03 -7.65
C LEU A 720 -21.03 -12.96 -8.15
N ALA A 721 -20.07 -12.55 -7.31
CA ALA A 721 -18.65 -12.52 -7.69
C ALA A 721 -18.08 -13.91 -8.03
N ASN A 722 -18.69 -14.98 -7.48
CA ASN A 722 -18.36 -16.37 -7.77
C ASN A 722 -19.14 -16.96 -8.96
N SER A 723 -20.10 -16.22 -9.53
CA SER A 723 -20.85 -16.67 -10.71
C SER A 723 -19.95 -16.73 -11.96
N THR A 724 -20.06 -17.83 -12.69
CA THR A 724 -19.40 -17.98 -14.00
C THR A 724 -20.00 -17.01 -15.03
N ASN A 725 -21.31 -16.76 -15.00
CA ASN A 725 -21.95 -15.82 -15.90
C ASN A 725 -21.50 -14.38 -15.63
N TYR A 726 -21.34 -13.99 -14.36
CA TYR A 726 -20.80 -12.70 -13.98
C TYR A 726 -19.36 -12.53 -14.47
N LYS A 727 -18.50 -13.53 -14.23
CA LYS A 727 -17.12 -13.53 -14.72
C LYS A 727 -17.05 -13.37 -16.24
N ASN A 728 -17.90 -14.09 -16.98
CA ASN A 728 -17.94 -14.00 -18.44
C ASN A 728 -18.47 -12.65 -18.93
N LEU A 729 -19.46 -12.08 -18.25
CA LEU A 729 -19.99 -10.75 -18.54
C LEU A 729 -18.90 -9.68 -18.37
N ILE A 730 -18.19 -9.69 -17.24
CA ILE A 730 -17.10 -8.76 -16.96
C ILE A 730 -15.96 -8.94 -17.98
N ASN A 731 -15.58 -10.18 -18.28
CA ASN A 731 -14.56 -10.46 -19.29
C ASN A 731 -14.93 -9.86 -20.65
N LEU A 732 -16.18 -10.03 -21.09
CA LEU A 732 -16.67 -9.45 -22.35
C LEU A 732 -16.63 -7.92 -22.34
N VAL A 733 -17.08 -7.28 -21.25
CA VAL A 733 -17.06 -5.81 -21.11
C VAL A 733 -15.63 -5.28 -21.11
N VAL A 734 -14.71 -5.92 -20.39
CA VAL A 734 -13.30 -5.50 -20.33
C VAL A 734 -12.60 -5.73 -21.66
N ASP A 735 -12.84 -6.87 -22.32
CA ASP A 735 -12.28 -7.14 -23.65
C ASP A 735 -12.73 -6.07 -24.64
N GLU A 736 -14.03 -5.79 -24.71
CA GLU A 736 -14.58 -4.76 -25.58
C GLU A 736 -14.00 -3.37 -25.26
N LEU A 737 -13.95 -3.00 -23.97
CA LEU A 737 -13.41 -1.72 -23.51
C LEU A 737 -11.94 -1.55 -23.90
N VAL A 738 -11.11 -2.56 -23.69
CA VAL A 738 -9.66 -2.47 -23.95
C VAL A 738 -9.35 -2.63 -25.43
N ASP A 739 -10.10 -3.46 -26.16
CA ASP A 739 -9.92 -3.67 -27.60
C ASP A 739 -10.31 -2.44 -28.43
N HIS A 740 -11.30 -1.67 -27.96
CA HIS A 740 -11.84 -0.51 -28.65
C HIS A 740 -11.87 0.75 -27.77
N ASN A 741 -10.87 0.93 -26.90
CA ASN A 741 -10.79 2.03 -25.92
C ASN A 741 -11.03 3.44 -26.51
N LYS A 742 -10.54 3.70 -27.73
CA LYS A 742 -10.73 4.99 -28.43
C LYS A 742 -12.20 5.33 -28.66
N ASP A 743 -13.04 4.34 -28.96
CA ASP A 743 -14.48 4.55 -29.17
C ASP A 743 -15.13 5.04 -27.87
N TYR A 744 -14.73 4.48 -26.73
CA TYR A 744 -15.27 4.78 -25.41
C TYR A 744 -14.72 6.08 -24.81
N ALA A 745 -13.48 6.43 -25.13
CA ALA A 745 -12.86 7.69 -24.72
C ALA A 745 -13.62 8.93 -25.24
N SER A 746 -14.31 8.78 -26.39
CA SER A 746 -15.10 9.85 -27.00
C SER A 746 -16.49 10.08 -26.36
N ALA A 747 -16.88 9.29 -25.36
CA ALA A 747 -18.23 9.36 -24.76
C ALA A 747 -18.51 10.72 -24.10
N THR A 748 -19.58 11.45 -24.41
CA THR A 748 -19.77 12.80 -23.80
C THR A 748 -20.14 12.75 -22.32
N ASP A 749 -20.93 11.77 -21.92
CA ASP A 749 -21.37 11.51 -20.55
C ASP A 749 -21.46 9.98 -20.28
N ILE A 750 -21.84 9.59 -19.06
CA ILE A 750 -22.01 8.16 -18.71
C ILE A 750 -23.13 7.52 -19.55
N ASN A 751 -24.15 8.29 -19.93
CA ASN A 751 -25.27 7.81 -20.73
C ASN A 751 -24.81 7.42 -22.14
N ASP A 752 -24.01 8.28 -22.78
CA ASP A 752 -23.39 8.05 -24.08
C ASP A 752 -22.39 6.89 -24.03
N LEU A 753 -21.64 6.74 -22.93
CA LEU A 753 -20.75 5.59 -22.74
C LEU A 753 -21.52 4.25 -22.80
N PHE A 754 -22.63 4.14 -22.06
CA PHE A 754 -23.49 2.94 -22.11
C PHE A 754 -24.12 2.74 -23.49
N LYS A 755 -24.57 3.81 -24.16
CA LYS A 755 -25.09 3.73 -25.53
C LYS A 755 -24.04 3.23 -26.51
N LYS A 756 -22.78 3.66 -26.40
CA LYS A 756 -21.67 3.19 -27.25
C LYS A 756 -21.40 1.69 -27.09
N PHE A 757 -21.48 1.14 -25.87
CA PHE A 757 -21.42 -0.32 -25.67
C PHE A 757 -22.59 -1.01 -26.37
N LEU A 758 -23.82 -0.58 -26.06
CA LEU A 758 -25.02 -1.28 -26.51
C LEU A 758 -25.33 -1.07 -28.00
N ASN A 759 -24.85 -0.02 -28.65
CA ASN A 759 -25.03 0.17 -30.09
C ASN A 759 -24.15 -0.75 -30.96
N LYS A 760 -23.15 -1.43 -30.37
CA LYS A 760 -22.37 -2.45 -31.07
C LYS A 760 -23.11 -3.79 -31.08
N GLU A 761 -23.71 -4.15 -32.21
CA GLU A 761 -24.50 -5.39 -32.33
C GLU A 761 -23.71 -6.65 -31.96
N ALA A 762 -22.43 -6.73 -32.35
CA ALA A 762 -21.55 -7.85 -32.01
C ALA A 762 -21.35 -8.01 -30.50
N PHE A 763 -21.18 -6.90 -29.77
CA PHE A 763 -21.10 -6.90 -28.31
C PHE A 763 -22.43 -7.34 -27.69
N VAL A 764 -23.55 -6.76 -28.12
CA VAL A 764 -24.90 -7.08 -27.59
C VAL A 764 -25.25 -8.55 -27.74
N LYS A 765 -24.90 -9.17 -28.87
CA LYS A 765 -25.15 -10.58 -29.15
C LYS A 765 -24.58 -11.50 -28.07
N ASN A 766 -23.43 -11.14 -27.48
CA ASN A 766 -22.78 -11.89 -26.41
C ASN A 766 -23.14 -11.36 -25.01
N PHE A 767 -23.40 -10.06 -24.88
CA PHE A 767 -23.77 -9.41 -23.61
C PHE A 767 -25.12 -9.89 -23.09
N ALA A 768 -26.15 -9.95 -23.95
CA ALA A 768 -27.51 -10.29 -23.53
C ALA A 768 -27.62 -11.71 -22.92
N PRO A 769 -27.02 -12.78 -23.51
CA PRO A 769 -26.99 -14.10 -22.89
C PRO A 769 -26.28 -14.14 -21.53
N TYR A 770 -25.13 -13.47 -21.37
CA TYR A 770 -24.42 -13.46 -20.08
C TYR A 770 -25.17 -12.66 -19.01
N LEU A 771 -25.78 -11.52 -19.38
CA LEU A 771 -26.63 -10.78 -18.47
C LEU A 771 -27.85 -11.61 -18.04
N ALA A 772 -28.43 -12.42 -18.95
CA ALA A 772 -29.52 -13.33 -18.61
C ALA A 772 -29.07 -14.42 -17.63
N GLY A 773 -27.87 -14.96 -17.84
CA GLY A 773 -27.23 -15.88 -16.89
C GLY A 773 -27.03 -15.24 -15.52
N VAL A 774 -26.54 -14.00 -15.46
CA VAL A 774 -26.35 -13.25 -14.20
C VAL A 774 -27.67 -13.04 -13.48
N ILE A 775 -28.73 -12.60 -14.16
CA ILE A 775 -30.06 -12.45 -13.55
C ILE A 775 -30.55 -13.80 -13.00
N ASN A 776 -30.35 -14.89 -13.74
CA ASN A 776 -30.72 -16.22 -13.27
C ASN A 776 -29.90 -16.64 -12.04
N ASP A 777 -28.61 -16.30 -11.96
CA ASP A 777 -27.76 -16.59 -10.80
C ASP A 777 -28.19 -15.77 -9.57
N ILE A 778 -28.52 -14.48 -9.74
CA ILE A 778 -29.09 -13.63 -8.69
C ILE A 778 -30.41 -14.22 -8.19
N LEU A 779 -31.30 -14.65 -9.08
CA LEU A 779 -32.56 -15.28 -8.68
C LEU A 779 -32.36 -16.69 -8.08
N SER A 780 -31.24 -17.35 -8.37
CA SER A 780 -30.85 -18.63 -7.76
C SER A 780 -30.37 -18.50 -6.33
N ASP A 781 -29.79 -17.36 -5.98
CA ASP A 781 -29.19 -17.11 -4.68
C ASP A 781 -30.24 -16.67 -3.64
N GLU A 782 -30.28 -17.36 -2.50
CA GLU A 782 -31.25 -17.10 -1.44
C GLU A 782 -31.14 -15.70 -0.85
N HIS A 783 -29.91 -15.21 -0.63
CA HIS A 783 -29.66 -13.88 -0.09
C HIS A 783 -30.12 -12.80 -1.08
N SER A 784 -29.87 -12.99 -2.37
CA SER A 784 -30.30 -12.10 -3.44
C SER A 784 -31.81 -12.06 -3.56
N ARG A 785 -32.49 -13.21 -3.48
CA ARG A 785 -33.96 -13.25 -3.42
C ARG A 785 -34.50 -12.51 -2.22
N LYS A 786 -33.86 -12.62 -1.05
CA LYS A 786 -34.24 -11.87 0.15
C LYS A 786 -34.13 -10.35 -0.08
N VAL A 787 -33.00 -9.86 -0.61
CA VAL A 787 -32.82 -8.44 -0.95
C VAL A 787 -33.88 -7.96 -1.97
N LEU A 788 -34.08 -8.71 -3.05
CA LEU A 788 -35.09 -8.38 -4.07
C LEU A 788 -36.51 -8.39 -3.50
N SER A 789 -36.82 -9.31 -2.57
CA SER A 789 -38.13 -9.40 -1.95
C SER A 789 -38.49 -8.17 -1.11
N GLN A 790 -37.49 -7.52 -0.51
CA GLN A 790 -37.68 -6.29 0.26
C GLN A 790 -38.08 -5.12 -0.66
N VAL A 791 -37.37 -4.98 -1.80
CA VAL A 791 -37.70 -3.99 -2.83
C VAL A 791 -39.08 -4.27 -3.42
N ILE A 792 -39.33 -5.49 -3.88
CA ILE A 792 -40.58 -5.87 -4.54
C ILE A 792 -41.76 -5.76 -3.55
N SER A 793 -41.61 -6.20 -2.30
CA SER A 793 -42.67 -6.06 -1.30
C SER A 793 -43.02 -4.60 -1.05
N HIS A 794 -42.02 -3.73 -0.98
CA HIS A 794 -42.23 -2.30 -0.81
C HIS A 794 -43.00 -1.69 -2.00
N GLU A 795 -42.56 -1.98 -3.24
CA GLU A 795 -43.23 -1.47 -4.45
C GLU A 795 -44.65 -2.02 -4.61
N LEU A 796 -44.88 -3.29 -4.30
CA LEU A 796 -46.22 -3.89 -4.35
C LEU A 796 -47.16 -3.32 -3.28
N LYS A 797 -46.65 -2.90 -2.12
CA LYS A 797 -47.44 -2.21 -1.08
C LYS A 797 -47.91 -0.81 -1.51
N LYS A 798 -47.23 -0.19 -2.47
CA LYS A 798 -47.63 1.12 -3.04
C LYS A 798 -48.83 1.00 -3.99
N LEU A 799 -49.22 -0.22 -4.40
CA LEU A 799 -50.40 -0.42 -5.23
C LEU A 799 -51.67 0.02 -4.48
N PRO A 800 -52.69 0.56 -5.18
CA PRO A 800 -53.94 1.00 -4.55
C PRO A 800 -54.54 -0.09 -3.64
N GLU A 801 -54.92 0.29 -2.42
CA GLU A 801 -55.49 -0.60 -1.40
C GLU A 801 -54.61 -1.82 -1.03
N ASN A 802 -53.33 -1.83 -1.43
CA ASN A 802 -52.44 -2.99 -1.31
C ASN A 802 -53.10 -4.28 -1.85
N TRP A 803 -53.89 -4.15 -2.94
CA TRP A 803 -54.83 -5.20 -3.34
C TRP A 803 -54.14 -6.56 -3.58
N LEU A 804 -52.91 -6.56 -4.11
CA LEU A 804 -52.20 -7.80 -4.45
C LEU A 804 -51.69 -8.54 -3.20
N LEU A 805 -51.16 -7.81 -2.19
CA LEU A 805 -50.61 -8.40 -0.97
C LEU A 805 -51.59 -8.41 0.21
N LYS A 806 -52.88 -8.11 -0.04
CA LYS A 806 -53.93 -8.14 0.98
C LYS A 806 -53.95 -9.50 1.68
N GLU A 807 -53.93 -9.49 3.01
CA GLU A 807 -53.95 -10.68 3.89
C GLU A 807 -52.79 -11.69 3.69
N ILE A 808 -51.74 -11.33 2.95
CA ILE A 808 -50.52 -12.13 2.84
C ILE A 808 -49.65 -11.93 4.08
N ASN A 809 -49.40 -13.00 4.83
CA ASN A 809 -48.54 -12.98 6.01
C ASN A 809 -47.07 -13.04 5.57
N SER A 810 -46.17 -12.26 6.19
CA SER A 810 -44.74 -12.22 5.84
C SER A 810 -44.50 -12.06 4.32
N PRO A 811 -45.01 -10.99 3.68
CA PRO A 811 -44.99 -10.84 2.22
C PRO A 811 -43.58 -10.87 1.63
N GLU A 812 -42.57 -10.38 2.35
CA GLU A 812 -41.16 -10.43 1.92
C GLU A 812 -40.68 -11.89 1.78
N GLU A 813 -40.89 -12.73 2.80
CA GLU A 813 -40.51 -14.14 2.76
C GLU A 813 -41.28 -14.89 1.66
N PHE A 814 -42.58 -14.63 1.53
CA PHE A 814 -43.40 -15.19 0.46
C PHE A 814 -42.89 -14.80 -0.93
N ILE A 815 -42.54 -13.52 -1.15
CA ILE A 815 -42.01 -13.04 -2.42
C ILE A 815 -40.63 -13.64 -2.69
N ALA A 816 -39.77 -13.80 -1.67
CA ALA A 816 -38.47 -14.44 -1.84
C ALA A 816 -38.61 -15.90 -2.33
N ASP A 817 -39.56 -16.67 -1.82
CA ASP A 817 -39.85 -18.01 -2.32
C ASP A 817 -40.58 -18.01 -3.67
N ALA A 818 -41.39 -16.98 -3.95
CA ALA A 818 -41.99 -16.79 -5.28
C ALA A 818 -40.92 -16.53 -6.35
N LEU A 819 -39.88 -15.76 -6.03
CA LEU A 819 -38.74 -15.52 -6.92
C LEU A 819 -37.95 -16.80 -7.22
N ASP A 820 -37.93 -17.79 -6.32
CA ASP A 820 -37.31 -19.11 -6.60
C ASP A 820 -38.06 -19.84 -7.72
N SER A 821 -39.38 -19.66 -7.75
CA SER A 821 -40.27 -20.21 -8.78
C SER A 821 -40.08 -19.54 -10.15
N PHE A 822 -39.41 -18.38 -10.20
CA PHE A 822 -39.13 -17.68 -11.45
C PHE A 822 -38.30 -18.54 -12.40
N LYS A 823 -37.38 -19.38 -11.92
CA LYS A 823 -36.62 -20.31 -12.80
C LYS A 823 -37.54 -21.23 -13.59
N ILE A 824 -38.55 -21.75 -12.91
CA ILE A 824 -39.52 -22.68 -13.49
C ILE A 824 -40.36 -21.96 -14.56
N ILE A 825 -40.81 -20.75 -14.24
CA ILE A 825 -41.57 -19.89 -15.17
C ILE A 825 -40.69 -19.50 -16.37
N ASN A 826 -39.45 -19.08 -16.09
CA ASN A 826 -38.48 -18.63 -17.09
C ASN A 826 -38.08 -19.75 -18.05
N ALA A 827 -37.94 -20.99 -17.58
CA ALA A 827 -37.65 -22.14 -18.45
C ALA A 827 -38.74 -22.40 -19.50
N LYS A 828 -40.00 -22.05 -19.18
CA LYS A 828 -41.15 -22.23 -20.07
C LYS A 828 -41.42 -21.02 -20.96
N LEU A 829 -41.20 -19.81 -20.44
CA LEU A 829 -41.60 -18.56 -21.11
C LEU A 829 -40.42 -17.69 -21.58
N ASN A 830 -39.18 -18.07 -21.25
CA ASN A 830 -37.95 -17.35 -21.57
C ASN A 830 -37.99 -15.86 -21.19
N LEU A 831 -38.57 -15.57 -20.02
CA LEU A 831 -38.81 -14.23 -19.50
C LEU A 831 -37.52 -13.41 -19.34
N SER A 832 -36.44 -13.99 -18.83
CA SER A 832 -35.16 -13.29 -18.62
C SER A 832 -34.62 -12.77 -19.95
N LYS A 833 -34.61 -13.60 -21.00
CA LYS A 833 -34.14 -13.20 -22.32
C LYS A 833 -35.03 -12.11 -22.90
N LYS A 834 -36.35 -12.29 -22.90
CA LYS A 834 -37.30 -11.28 -23.40
C LYS A 834 -37.16 -9.97 -22.63
N ALA A 835 -37.06 -10.01 -21.30
CA ALA A 835 -36.88 -8.82 -20.47
C ALA A 835 -35.56 -8.10 -20.79
N ILE A 836 -34.46 -8.83 -20.99
CA ILE A 836 -33.17 -8.25 -21.38
C ILE A 836 -33.20 -7.71 -22.81
N ASP A 837 -33.81 -8.40 -23.76
CA ASP A 837 -33.92 -7.93 -25.15
C ASP A 837 -34.70 -6.60 -25.19
N ASN A 838 -35.79 -6.50 -24.41
CA ASN A 838 -36.54 -5.26 -24.22
C ASN A 838 -35.72 -4.19 -23.50
N LEU A 839 -35.01 -4.54 -22.42
CA LEU A 839 -34.13 -3.62 -21.68
C LEU A 839 -33.06 -3.05 -22.61
N VAL A 840 -32.30 -3.90 -23.32
CA VAL A 840 -31.27 -3.49 -24.26
C VAL A 840 -31.86 -2.62 -25.36
N ARG A 841 -33.06 -2.92 -25.88
CA ARG A 841 -33.72 -2.10 -26.90
C ARG A 841 -34.05 -0.70 -26.38
N GLU A 842 -34.62 -0.59 -25.19
CA GLU A 842 -34.93 0.72 -24.58
C GLU A 842 -33.66 1.47 -24.18
N THR A 843 -32.65 0.79 -23.61
CA THR A 843 -31.36 1.40 -23.25
C THR A 843 -30.55 1.81 -24.49
N LYS A 844 -30.64 1.10 -25.62
CA LYS A 844 -30.04 1.58 -26.90
C LYS A 844 -30.61 2.93 -27.32
N LYS A 845 -31.93 3.11 -27.18
CA LYS A 845 -32.64 4.32 -27.57
C LYS A 845 -32.35 5.48 -26.60
N ASP A 846 -32.61 5.26 -25.31
CA ASP A 846 -32.66 6.33 -24.31
C ASP A 846 -31.49 6.27 -23.31
N GLY A 847 -30.64 5.25 -23.37
CA GLY A 847 -29.50 5.07 -22.47
C GLY A 847 -29.98 4.72 -21.06
N THR A 848 -29.28 5.21 -20.04
CA THR A 848 -29.65 5.21 -18.62
C THR A 848 -30.95 5.98 -18.30
N GLN A 849 -31.48 6.80 -19.21
CA GLN A 849 -32.73 7.56 -19.02
C GLN A 849 -33.98 6.80 -19.50
N PHE A 850 -33.84 5.53 -19.89
CA PHE A 850 -34.96 4.72 -20.36
C PHE A 850 -36.06 4.56 -19.30
N SER A 851 -37.31 4.43 -19.75
CA SER A 851 -38.44 4.14 -18.87
C SER A 851 -38.59 2.64 -18.65
N PHE A 852 -38.48 2.19 -17.39
CA PHE A 852 -38.73 0.79 -17.04
C PHE A 852 -40.15 0.34 -17.43
N LYS A 853 -41.13 1.27 -17.45
CA LYS A 853 -42.49 1.02 -17.94
C LYS A 853 -42.49 0.53 -19.40
N ASN A 854 -41.62 1.05 -20.26
CA ASN A 854 -41.54 0.60 -21.65
C ASN A 854 -40.97 -0.82 -21.76
N VAL A 855 -39.99 -1.15 -20.92
CA VAL A 855 -39.46 -2.53 -20.81
C VAL A 855 -40.57 -3.49 -20.39
N LEU A 856 -41.37 -3.11 -19.39
CA LEU A 856 -42.52 -3.90 -18.93
C LEU A 856 -43.61 -4.04 -20.01
N ASN A 857 -43.92 -2.96 -20.75
CA ASN A 857 -44.88 -3.00 -21.86
C ASN A 857 -44.39 -3.92 -22.99
N GLY A 858 -43.09 -3.84 -23.32
CA GLY A 858 -42.47 -4.72 -24.31
C GLY A 858 -42.55 -6.20 -23.90
N LEU A 859 -42.21 -6.48 -22.63
CA LEU A 859 -42.33 -7.83 -22.08
C LEU A 859 -43.78 -8.33 -22.08
N ALA A 860 -44.75 -7.47 -21.73
CA ALA A 860 -46.17 -7.81 -21.75
C ALA A 860 -46.65 -8.16 -23.17
N ASN A 861 -46.20 -7.41 -24.18
CA ASN A 861 -46.51 -7.70 -25.59
C ASN A 861 -45.87 -9.01 -26.08
N ASP A 862 -44.62 -9.27 -25.69
CA ASP A 862 -43.94 -10.52 -26.03
C ASP A 862 -44.63 -11.73 -25.38
N LEU A 863 -45.11 -11.57 -24.16
CA LEU A 863 -45.89 -12.59 -23.45
C LEU A 863 -47.26 -12.80 -24.07
N SER A 864 -47.96 -11.73 -24.40
CA SER A 864 -49.27 -11.78 -25.08
C SER A 864 -49.16 -12.54 -26.41
N THR A 865 -48.10 -12.28 -27.18
CA THR A 865 -47.82 -12.97 -28.45
C THR A 865 -47.51 -14.45 -28.22
N GLU A 866 -46.66 -14.75 -27.22
CA GLU A 866 -46.29 -16.12 -26.84
C GLU A 866 -47.51 -16.93 -26.36
N LEU A 867 -48.49 -16.27 -25.75
CA LEU A 867 -49.73 -16.84 -25.25
C LEU A 867 -50.88 -16.79 -26.28
N ASN A 868 -50.65 -16.60 -27.58
CA ASN A 868 -51.72 -16.76 -28.58
C ASN A 868 -51.99 -18.26 -28.87
N SER A 869 -53.20 -18.61 -29.38
CA SER A 869 -53.73 -19.89 -29.93
C SER A 869 -53.41 -21.24 -29.24
N THR A 870 -52.47 -21.26 -28.30
CA THR A 870 -51.90 -22.38 -27.53
C THR A 870 -51.88 -22.04 -26.03
N TRP A 871 -52.55 -20.94 -25.64
CA TRP A 871 -52.60 -20.42 -24.28
C TRP A 871 -53.09 -21.47 -23.28
N GLU A 872 -54.07 -22.29 -23.68
CA GLU A 872 -54.63 -23.34 -22.84
C GLU A 872 -53.57 -24.37 -22.44
N THR A 873 -52.83 -24.89 -23.44
CA THR A 873 -51.77 -25.88 -23.21
C THR A 873 -50.58 -25.28 -22.47
N LYS A 874 -50.16 -24.06 -22.81
CA LYS A 874 -49.05 -23.36 -22.14
C LYS A 874 -49.39 -23.00 -20.69
N LEU A 875 -50.62 -22.56 -20.42
CA LEU A 875 -51.08 -22.25 -19.07
C LEU A 875 -51.18 -23.52 -18.22
N LEU A 876 -51.70 -24.61 -18.79
CA LEU A 876 -51.75 -25.90 -18.11
C LEU A 876 -50.34 -26.42 -17.79
N ASP A 877 -49.42 -26.37 -18.75
CA ASP A 877 -48.01 -26.76 -18.54
C ASP A 877 -47.34 -25.88 -17.47
N LEU A 878 -47.63 -24.58 -17.45
CA LEU A 878 -47.16 -23.68 -16.40
C LEU A 878 -47.71 -24.06 -15.01
N ILE A 879 -49.03 -24.31 -14.90
CA ILE A 879 -49.67 -24.74 -13.65
C ILE A 879 -49.06 -26.06 -13.15
N LYS A 880 -48.90 -27.05 -14.04
CA LYS A 880 -48.29 -28.34 -13.72
C LYS A 880 -46.84 -28.20 -13.29
N THR A 881 -46.07 -27.36 -13.97
CA THR A 881 -44.65 -27.18 -13.65
C THR A 881 -44.49 -26.40 -12.33
N LEU A 882 -45.36 -25.41 -12.06
CA LEU A 882 -45.36 -24.65 -10.81
C LEU A 882 -45.69 -25.50 -9.57
N LYS A 883 -46.34 -26.66 -9.72
CA LYS A 883 -46.52 -27.64 -8.62
C LYS A 883 -45.19 -28.08 -8.01
N SER A 884 -44.12 -28.14 -8.80
CA SER A 884 -42.77 -28.46 -8.32
C SER A 884 -42.11 -27.33 -7.53
N SER A 885 -42.70 -26.14 -7.51
CA SER A 885 -42.16 -24.98 -6.81
C SER A 885 -42.44 -25.00 -5.30
N LYS A 886 -41.66 -24.22 -4.55
CA LYS A 886 -41.87 -24.02 -3.11
C LYS A 886 -43.22 -23.36 -2.78
N LEU A 887 -43.85 -22.67 -3.72
CA LEU A 887 -45.14 -22.01 -3.51
C LEU A 887 -46.29 -22.99 -3.21
N PHE A 888 -46.19 -24.24 -3.69
CA PHE A 888 -47.20 -25.28 -3.47
C PHE A 888 -46.84 -26.23 -2.32
N ASN A 889 -45.56 -26.32 -1.94
CA ASN A 889 -45.01 -27.38 -1.08
C ASN A 889 -44.43 -26.87 0.27
N THR A 890 -44.76 -25.65 0.70
CA THR A 890 -44.21 -25.04 1.93
C THR A 890 -45.30 -24.39 2.81
N LYS A 891 -44.89 -23.77 3.92
CA LYS A 891 -45.71 -22.88 4.79
C LYS A 891 -46.43 -21.74 4.04
N HIS A 892 -46.08 -21.46 2.78
CA HIS A 892 -46.66 -20.37 1.99
C HIS A 892 -47.84 -20.76 1.10
N LYS A 893 -48.31 -22.02 1.16
CA LYS A 893 -49.47 -22.49 0.40
C LYS A 893 -50.70 -21.58 0.55
N ASP A 894 -50.99 -21.15 1.79
CA ASP A 894 -52.11 -20.26 2.08
C ASP A 894 -51.91 -18.84 1.54
N ASN A 895 -50.67 -18.33 1.57
CA ASN A 895 -50.35 -17.03 0.96
C ASN A 895 -50.51 -17.07 -0.57
N PHE A 896 -50.11 -18.16 -1.21
CA PHE A 896 -50.26 -18.30 -2.66
C PHE A 896 -51.73 -18.43 -3.07
N LYS A 897 -52.51 -19.20 -2.29
CA LYS A 897 -53.97 -19.27 -2.39
C LYS A 897 -54.62 -17.88 -2.28
N LYS A 898 -54.21 -17.09 -1.29
CA LYS A 898 -54.69 -15.70 -1.11
C LYS A 898 -54.27 -14.79 -2.27
N LEU A 899 -53.04 -14.90 -2.77
CA LEU A 899 -52.58 -14.14 -3.93
C LEU A 899 -53.49 -14.38 -5.15
N LEU A 900 -53.84 -15.64 -5.45
CA LEU A 900 -54.73 -15.97 -6.55
C LEU A 900 -56.14 -15.41 -6.35
N LYS A 901 -56.67 -15.46 -5.10
CA LYS A 901 -57.95 -14.83 -4.75
C LYS A 901 -57.90 -13.32 -4.93
N ASN A 902 -56.85 -12.65 -4.45
CA ASN A 902 -56.65 -11.21 -4.60
C ASN A 902 -56.60 -10.79 -6.07
N VAL A 903 -55.89 -11.55 -6.91
CA VAL A 903 -55.85 -11.35 -8.37
C VAL A 903 -57.24 -11.48 -8.97
N PHE A 904 -57.99 -12.53 -8.62
CA PHE A 904 -59.35 -12.69 -9.12
C PHE A 904 -60.28 -11.57 -8.65
N ASP A 905 -60.25 -11.22 -7.37
CA ASP A 905 -61.09 -10.18 -6.78
C ASP A 905 -60.82 -8.80 -7.40
N TYR A 906 -59.56 -8.50 -7.73
CA TYR A 906 -59.20 -7.30 -8.47
C TYR A 906 -59.70 -7.32 -9.92
N LEU A 907 -59.43 -8.43 -10.64
CA LEU A 907 -59.89 -8.58 -12.03
C LEU A 907 -61.42 -8.54 -12.13
N ASN A 908 -62.13 -9.02 -11.11
CA ASN A 908 -63.59 -8.98 -11.05
C ASN A 908 -64.16 -7.55 -10.97
N LYS A 909 -63.39 -6.61 -10.43
CA LYS A 909 -63.79 -5.18 -10.39
C LYS A 909 -63.53 -4.47 -11.72
N ASP A 910 -62.55 -4.94 -12.49
CA ASP A 910 -62.09 -4.34 -13.75
C ASP A 910 -63.04 -4.65 -14.94
N GLN A 911 -63.32 -3.67 -15.79
CA GLN A 911 -64.14 -3.85 -17.00
C GLN A 911 -63.44 -4.66 -18.09
N LYS A 912 -62.12 -4.86 -18.00
CA LYS A 912 -61.33 -5.61 -19.00
C LYS A 912 -61.77 -7.05 -19.22
N ILE A 913 -62.35 -7.72 -18.22
CA ILE A 913 -62.90 -9.07 -18.43
C ILE A 913 -64.05 -9.01 -19.46
N ALA A 914 -64.92 -8.01 -19.36
CA ALA A 914 -66.01 -7.84 -20.31
C ALA A 914 -65.49 -7.51 -21.72
N GLU A 915 -64.42 -6.71 -21.82
CA GLU A 915 -63.75 -6.44 -23.10
C GLU A 915 -63.09 -7.69 -23.70
N MET A 916 -62.45 -8.51 -22.86
CA MET A 916 -61.81 -9.76 -23.27
C MET A 916 -62.84 -10.78 -23.75
N ILE A 917 -63.95 -10.92 -23.04
CA ILE A 917 -65.03 -11.85 -23.43
C ILE A 917 -65.71 -11.38 -24.69
N TYR A 918 -66.06 -10.09 -24.78
CA TYR A 918 -66.64 -9.54 -26.00
C TYR A 918 -65.68 -9.72 -27.18
N SER A 919 -64.39 -9.40 -27.03
CA SER A 919 -63.41 -9.58 -28.10
C SER A 919 -63.22 -11.04 -28.51
N SER A 920 -63.44 -12.00 -27.60
CA SER A 920 -63.39 -13.44 -27.87
C SER A 920 -64.60 -13.98 -28.64
N ILE A 921 -65.72 -13.23 -28.71
CA ILE A 921 -66.88 -13.63 -29.53
C ILE A 921 -66.45 -13.60 -31.02
N PRO A 922 -66.65 -14.69 -31.78
CA PRO A 922 -66.31 -14.72 -33.20
C PRO A 922 -66.97 -13.57 -33.97
N GLN A 923 -66.26 -12.99 -34.95
CA GLN A 923 -66.74 -11.79 -35.68
C GLN A 923 -68.13 -12.00 -36.30
N LYS A 924 -68.38 -13.19 -36.87
CA LYS A 924 -69.70 -13.59 -37.39
C LYS A 924 -70.81 -13.45 -36.34
N THR A 925 -70.57 -13.95 -35.13
CA THR A 925 -71.52 -13.87 -34.01
C THR A 925 -71.68 -12.44 -33.51
N LYS A 926 -70.60 -11.64 -33.45
CA LYS A 926 -70.70 -10.21 -33.13
C LYS A 926 -71.58 -9.47 -34.13
N ASP A 927 -71.42 -9.73 -35.41
CA ASP A 927 -72.20 -9.08 -36.47
C ASP A 927 -73.68 -9.50 -36.42
N GLU A 928 -73.97 -10.75 -36.06
CA GLU A 928 -75.33 -11.20 -35.76
C GLU A 928 -75.91 -10.47 -34.52
N LEU A 929 -75.15 -10.35 -33.44
CA LEU A 929 -75.55 -9.72 -32.18
C LEU A 929 -75.78 -8.20 -32.28
N LYS A 930 -75.01 -7.48 -33.11
CA LYS A 930 -75.21 -6.02 -33.35
C LYS A 930 -76.62 -5.68 -33.82
N GLY A 931 -77.29 -6.62 -34.49
CA GLY A 931 -78.68 -6.46 -34.91
C GLY A 931 -79.72 -6.59 -33.77
N PHE A 932 -79.28 -6.85 -32.54
CA PHE A 932 -80.13 -7.09 -31.38
C PHE A 932 -79.72 -6.31 -30.13
N ILE A 933 -78.44 -6.00 -29.93
CA ILE A 933 -77.94 -5.29 -28.74
C ILE A 933 -76.63 -4.56 -29.08
N GLU A 934 -76.37 -3.43 -28.42
CA GLU A 934 -75.12 -2.68 -28.63
C GLU A 934 -73.92 -3.30 -27.91
N GLU A 935 -72.71 -3.04 -28.41
CA GLU A 935 -71.47 -3.53 -27.82
C GLU A 935 -71.29 -3.13 -26.35
N SER A 936 -71.58 -1.87 -26.03
CA SER A 936 -71.49 -1.33 -24.65
C SER A 936 -72.43 -2.08 -23.70
N GLU A 937 -73.60 -2.51 -24.18
CA GLU A 937 -74.62 -3.21 -23.42
C GLU A 937 -74.26 -4.69 -23.23
N ILE A 938 -73.69 -5.35 -24.25
CA ILE A 938 -73.12 -6.70 -24.09
C ILE A 938 -72.01 -6.66 -23.04
N LYS A 939 -71.10 -5.69 -23.14
CA LYS A 939 -70.01 -5.51 -22.17
C LYS A 939 -70.54 -5.23 -20.77
N SER A 940 -71.58 -4.40 -20.63
CA SER A 940 -72.24 -4.13 -19.35
C SER A 940 -72.82 -5.41 -18.74
N LEU A 941 -73.59 -6.17 -19.53
CA LEU A 941 -74.21 -7.42 -19.10
C LEU A 941 -73.17 -8.45 -18.66
N VAL A 942 -72.11 -8.65 -19.46
CA VAL A 942 -70.98 -9.51 -19.09
C VAL A 942 -70.31 -9.02 -17.81
N SER A 943 -70.10 -7.71 -17.65
CA SER A 943 -69.50 -7.15 -16.42
C SER A 943 -70.36 -7.44 -15.19
N LYS A 944 -71.68 -7.33 -15.29
CA LYS A 944 -72.61 -7.64 -14.20
C LYS A 944 -72.59 -9.13 -13.84
N ILE A 945 -72.57 -10.02 -14.84
CA ILE A 945 -72.45 -11.47 -14.64
C ILE A 945 -71.18 -11.79 -13.84
N PHE A 946 -70.02 -11.25 -14.25
CA PHE A 946 -68.76 -11.54 -13.57
C PHE A 946 -68.72 -10.94 -12.16
N LYS A 947 -69.23 -9.72 -11.98
CA LYS A 947 -69.29 -9.03 -10.67
C LYS A 947 -70.27 -9.66 -9.68
N HIS A 948 -71.08 -10.61 -10.11
CA HIS A 948 -72.03 -11.30 -9.25
C HIS A 948 -71.32 -12.02 -8.10
N ALA A 949 -71.80 -11.86 -6.86
CA ALA A 949 -71.16 -12.41 -5.67
C ALA A 949 -70.91 -13.92 -5.76
N LYS A 950 -71.82 -14.66 -6.39
CA LYS A 950 -71.67 -16.11 -6.59
C LYS A 950 -70.54 -16.51 -7.54
N VAL A 951 -70.10 -15.65 -8.46
CA VAL A 951 -68.92 -15.92 -9.30
C VAL A 951 -67.63 -15.86 -8.46
N ILE A 952 -67.56 -14.93 -7.50
CA ILE A 952 -66.47 -14.85 -6.52
C ILE A 952 -66.45 -16.12 -5.67
N GLU A 953 -67.60 -16.53 -5.14
CA GLU A 953 -67.71 -17.75 -4.33
C GLU A 953 -67.32 -19.01 -5.11
N ILE A 954 -67.79 -19.19 -6.36
CA ILE A 954 -67.39 -20.31 -7.23
C ILE A 954 -65.87 -20.35 -7.40
N THR A 955 -65.27 -19.19 -7.68
CA THR A 955 -63.84 -19.12 -7.97
C THR A 955 -63.00 -19.37 -6.73
N HIS A 956 -63.38 -18.80 -5.58
CA HIS A 956 -62.71 -19.04 -4.32
C HIS A 956 -62.82 -20.51 -3.90
N ASP A 957 -64.01 -21.12 -4.01
CA ASP A 957 -64.20 -22.56 -3.75
C ASP A 957 -63.35 -23.43 -4.69
N GLY A 958 -63.27 -23.04 -5.97
CA GLY A 958 -62.44 -23.71 -6.97
C GLY A 958 -60.96 -23.66 -6.61
N ILE A 959 -60.44 -22.47 -6.28
CA ILE A 959 -59.04 -22.28 -5.84
C ILE A 959 -58.77 -23.12 -4.58
N ASP A 960 -59.66 -23.07 -3.58
CA ASP A 960 -59.53 -23.82 -2.33
C ASP A 960 -59.44 -25.32 -2.57
N TYR A 961 -60.36 -25.85 -3.39
CA TYR A 961 -60.42 -27.27 -3.69
C TYR A 961 -59.21 -27.75 -4.50
N LEU A 962 -58.80 -27.00 -5.53
CA LEU A 962 -57.66 -27.36 -6.37
C LEU A 962 -56.35 -27.39 -5.56
N PHE A 963 -56.15 -26.44 -4.66
CA PHE A 963 -54.98 -26.43 -3.77
C PHE A 963 -54.98 -27.59 -2.77
N ASN A 964 -56.13 -28.11 -2.39
CA ASN A 964 -56.24 -29.28 -1.52
C ASN A 964 -56.14 -30.61 -2.28
N ASN A 965 -56.22 -30.61 -3.62
CA ASN A 965 -56.26 -31.81 -4.47
C ASN A 965 -55.24 -31.78 -5.62
N LEU A 966 -54.07 -31.15 -5.43
CA LEU A 966 -53.06 -30.89 -6.47
C LEU A 966 -52.58 -32.14 -7.24
N ASN A 967 -52.62 -33.33 -6.63
CA ASN A 967 -52.23 -34.58 -7.30
C ASN A 967 -53.17 -34.96 -8.45
N GLN A 968 -54.42 -34.50 -8.40
CA GLN A 968 -55.41 -34.80 -9.44
C GLN A 968 -55.13 -34.02 -10.74
N ILE A 969 -54.39 -32.89 -10.66
CA ILE A 969 -54.07 -32.02 -11.80
C ILE A 969 -53.06 -32.67 -12.75
N ASP A 970 -52.22 -33.61 -12.28
CA ASP A 970 -51.18 -34.24 -13.11
C ASP A 970 -51.77 -34.90 -14.36
N ASN A 971 -52.97 -35.45 -14.23
CA ASN A 971 -53.70 -36.16 -15.28
C ASN A 971 -54.51 -35.25 -16.21
N ALA A 972 -54.64 -33.95 -15.90
CA ALA A 972 -55.41 -33.01 -16.73
C ALA A 972 -54.70 -32.79 -18.07
N LYS A 973 -55.40 -32.90 -19.21
CA LYS A 973 -54.81 -32.67 -20.55
C LYS A 973 -55.08 -31.26 -21.08
N ASN A 974 -56.07 -30.58 -20.52
CA ASN A 974 -56.50 -29.24 -20.87
C ASN A 974 -57.12 -28.55 -19.63
N LEU A 975 -57.56 -27.29 -19.77
CA LEU A 975 -58.12 -26.56 -18.63
C LEU A 975 -59.52 -27.08 -18.24
N LEU A 976 -60.27 -27.65 -19.19
CA LEU A 976 -61.55 -28.27 -18.89
C LEU A 976 -61.39 -29.44 -17.91
N ASP A 977 -60.33 -30.23 -18.02
CA ASP A 977 -60.04 -31.30 -17.05
C ASP A 977 -59.78 -30.76 -15.63
N ILE A 978 -59.19 -29.57 -15.48
CA ILE A 978 -59.05 -28.90 -14.17
C ILE A 978 -60.42 -28.51 -13.62
N ILE A 979 -61.31 -27.96 -14.45
CA ILE A 979 -62.68 -27.62 -14.05
C ILE A 979 -63.43 -28.89 -13.63
N LYS A 980 -63.28 -29.99 -14.38
CA LYS A 980 -63.86 -31.30 -14.03
C LYS A 980 -63.40 -31.80 -12.68
N ILE A 981 -62.12 -31.67 -12.35
CA ILE A 981 -61.59 -32.06 -11.03
C ILE A 981 -62.39 -31.38 -9.91
N PHE A 982 -62.69 -30.09 -10.04
CA PHE A 982 -63.49 -29.33 -9.06
C PHE A 982 -64.95 -29.79 -8.98
N ILE A 983 -65.58 -30.11 -10.12
CA ILE A 983 -67.03 -30.42 -10.18
C ILE A 983 -67.34 -31.92 -10.15
N THR A 984 -66.32 -32.78 -10.07
CA THR A 984 -66.48 -34.23 -9.97
C THR A 984 -67.18 -34.64 -8.66
N PRO A 985 -66.79 -34.10 -7.49
CA PRO A 985 -67.55 -34.33 -6.26
C PRO A 985 -68.98 -33.80 -6.40
N GLU A 986 -69.95 -34.64 -6.07
CA GLU A 986 -71.38 -34.33 -6.23
C GLU A 986 -71.81 -33.09 -5.44
N GLU A 987 -71.29 -32.92 -4.21
CA GLU A 987 -71.50 -31.72 -3.38
C GLU A 987 -71.07 -30.44 -4.11
N LYS A 988 -69.88 -30.44 -4.75
CA LYS A 988 -69.35 -29.27 -5.47
C LYS A 988 -70.10 -29.01 -6.77
N SER A 989 -70.51 -30.07 -7.46
CA SER A 989 -71.40 -29.99 -8.62
C SER A 989 -72.72 -29.32 -8.26
N ASN A 990 -73.36 -29.75 -7.17
CA ASN A 990 -74.65 -29.20 -6.72
C ASN A 990 -74.51 -27.75 -6.25
N LYS A 991 -73.41 -27.41 -5.57
CA LYS A 991 -73.11 -26.02 -5.20
C LYS A 991 -72.90 -25.13 -6.43
N LEU A 992 -72.16 -25.61 -7.43
CA LEU A 992 -71.98 -24.89 -8.71
C LEU A 992 -73.32 -24.69 -9.43
N ILE A 993 -74.16 -25.73 -9.51
CA ILE A 993 -75.51 -25.63 -10.09
C ILE A 993 -76.32 -24.55 -9.38
N SER A 994 -76.34 -24.57 -8.04
CA SER A 994 -77.04 -23.56 -7.25
C SER A 994 -76.52 -22.14 -7.52
N HIS A 995 -75.20 -21.96 -7.63
CA HIS A 995 -74.59 -20.66 -7.88
C HIS A 995 -74.84 -20.15 -9.30
N LEU A 996 -74.71 -21.02 -10.31
CA LEU A 996 -75.04 -20.68 -11.71
C LEU A 996 -76.53 -20.36 -11.88
N ASN A 997 -77.41 -21.08 -11.19
CA ASN A 997 -78.83 -20.78 -11.16
C ASN A 997 -79.11 -19.37 -10.62
N ALA A 998 -78.47 -18.98 -9.51
CA ALA A 998 -78.61 -17.62 -8.98
C ALA A 998 -78.12 -16.57 -9.99
N ILE A 999 -76.95 -16.78 -10.60
CA ILE A 999 -76.37 -15.87 -11.59
C ILE A 999 -77.31 -15.68 -12.79
N ILE A 1000 -77.81 -16.76 -13.37
CA ILE A 1000 -78.69 -16.68 -14.55
C ILE A 1000 -80.04 -16.06 -14.18
N LYS A 1001 -80.62 -16.39 -13.02
CA LYS A 1001 -81.88 -15.79 -12.53
C LYS A 1001 -81.77 -14.27 -12.41
N ASP A 1002 -80.68 -13.78 -11.82
CA ASP A 1002 -80.47 -12.35 -11.65
C ASP A 1002 -80.18 -11.67 -13.00
N THR A 1003 -79.35 -12.30 -13.84
CA THR A 1003 -78.99 -11.79 -15.18
C THR A 1003 -80.20 -11.67 -16.12
N LEU A 1004 -81.15 -12.61 -16.06
CA LEU A 1004 -82.37 -12.58 -16.88
C LEU A 1004 -83.27 -11.38 -16.58
N ASN A 1005 -83.14 -10.79 -15.39
CA ASN A 1005 -83.91 -9.64 -14.95
C ASN A 1005 -83.20 -8.29 -15.19
N GLU A 1006 -81.95 -8.31 -15.67
CA GLU A 1006 -81.17 -7.10 -15.97
C GLU A 1006 -81.77 -6.29 -17.14
N PRO A 1007 -81.69 -4.95 -17.11
CA PRO A 1007 -82.20 -4.09 -18.18
C PRO A 1007 -81.65 -4.42 -19.57
N GLU A 1008 -80.36 -4.76 -19.67
CA GLU A 1008 -79.71 -5.12 -20.93
C GLU A 1008 -80.30 -6.41 -21.52
N THR A 1009 -80.62 -7.40 -20.67
CA THR A 1009 -81.27 -8.65 -21.10
C THR A 1009 -82.69 -8.40 -21.58
N LYS A 1010 -83.47 -7.58 -20.85
CA LYS A 1010 -84.83 -7.20 -21.29
C LYS A 1010 -84.81 -6.46 -22.62
N LYS A 1011 -83.84 -5.57 -22.82
CA LYS A 1011 -83.64 -4.87 -24.09
C LYS A 1011 -83.26 -5.82 -25.23
N LEU A 1012 -82.35 -6.77 -24.99
CA LEU A 1012 -81.99 -7.81 -25.97
C LEU A 1012 -83.24 -8.56 -26.43
N VAL A 1013 -84.06 -9.02 -25.48
CA VAL A 1013 -85.31 -9.73 -25.76
C VAL A 1013 -86.26 -8.85 -26.57
N LYS A 1014 -86.47 -7.59 -26.16
CA LYS A 1014 -87.32 -6.62 -26.87
C LYS A 1014 -86.87 -6.42 -28.32
N ASN A 1015 -85.56 -6.33 -28.56
CA ASN A 1015 -85.01 -6.15 -29.90
C ASN A 1015 -85.11 -7.43 -30.74
N SER A 1016 -84.91 -8.61 -30.15
CA SER A 1016 -85.12 -9.90 -30.83
C SER A 1016 -86.57 -10.09 -31.26
N LEU A 1017 -87.52 -9.78 -30.37
CA LEU A 1017 -88.96 -9.80 -30.68
C LEU A 1017 -89.29 -8.77 -31.76
N THR A 1018 -88.75 -7.55 -31.69
CA THR A 1018 -88.94 -6.52 -32.72
C THR A 1018 -88.43 -6.98 -34.09
N LYS A 1019 -87.26 -7.62 -34.15
CA LYS A 1019 -86.71 -8.16 -35.40
C LYS A 1019 -87.57 -9.31 -35.92
N PHE A 1020 -88.10 -10.16 -35.05
CA PHE A 1020 -89.06 -11.20 -35.43
C PHE A 1020 -90.36 -10.60 -35.98
N ILE A 1021 -90.93 -9.60 -35.32
CA ILE A 1021 -92.11 -8.84 -35.78
C ILE A 1021 -91.87 -8.29 -37.20
N LYS A 1022 -90.70 -7.66 -37.44
CA LYS A 1022 -90.28 -7.19 -38.77
C LYS A 1022 -90.11 -8.32 -39.77
N TYR A 1023 -89.47 -9.42 -39.35
CA TYR A 1023 -89.29 -10.61 -40.20
C TYR A 1023 -90.62 -11.20 -40.63
N ILE A 1024 -91.65 -11.25 -39.77
CA ILE A 1024 -92.99 -11.74 -40.15
C ILE A 1024 -93.71 -10.73 -41.05
N GLY A 1025 -93.40 -9.43 -40.93
CA GLY A 1025 -94.03 -8.36 -41.72
C GLY A 1025 -95.22 -7.71 -41.01
N LEU A 1026 -95.19 -7.73 -39.67
CA LEU A 1026 -96.12 -7.00 -38.81
C LEU A 1026 -95.67 -5.55 -38.64
N ASP A 1027 -96.62 -4.64 -38.49
CA ASP A 1027 -96.31 -3.25 -38.18
C ASP A 1027 -95.87 -3.14 -36.72
N GLU A 1028 -94.63 -2.73 -36.50
CA GLU A 1028 -94.08 -2.51 -35.16
C GLU A 1028 -94.77 -1.35 -34.42
N ASN A 1029 -95.54 -0.53 -35.12
CA ASN A 1029 -96.29 0.58 -34.55
C ASN A 1029 -97.71 0.24 -34.12
N ASP A 1030 -98.22 -0.94 -34.47
CA ASP A 1030 -99.51 -1.43 -34.01
C ASP A 1030 -99.53 -1.53 -32.47
N ASN A 1031 -100.59 -1.03 -31.84
CA ASN A 1031 -100.67 -0.93 -30.38
C ASN A 1031 -100.64 -2.30 -29.68
N ASP A 1032 -101.30 -3.31 -30.26
CA ASP A 1032 -101.27 -4.67 -29.70
C ASP A 1032 -99.86 -5.26 -29.84
N ILE A 1033 -99.18 -5.01 -30.98
CA ILE A 1033 -97.80 -5.46 -31.20
C ILE A 1033 -96.81 -4.78 -30.24
N LYS A 1034 -96.94 -3.47 -29.99
CA LYS A 1034 -96.12 -2.74 -29.02
C LYS A 1034 -96.31 -3.24 -27.60
N GLN A 1035 -97.56 -3.35 -27.14
CA GLN A 1035 -97.87 -3.85 -25.80
C GLN A 1035 -97.41 -5.30 -25.61
N PHE A 1036 -97.57 -6.15 -26.63
CA PHE A 1036 -97.07 -7.52 -26.60
C PHE A 1036 -95.56 -7.55 -26.48
N ASN A 1037 -94.86 -6.77 -27.30
CA ASN A 1037 -93.40 -6.69 -27.28
C ASN A 1037 -92.87 -6.24 -25.91
N GLU A 1038 -93.49 -5.23 -25.29
CA GLU A 1038 -93.13 -4.75 -23.95
C GLU A 1038 -93.41 -5.79 -22.87
N LYS A 1039 -94.65 -6.29 -22.77
CA LYS A 1039 -95.06 -7.27 -21.74
C LYS A 1039 -94.24 -8.55 -21.81
N ILE A 1040 -94.01 -9.08 -23.02
CA ILE A 1040 -93.20 -10.27 -23.20
C ILE A 1040 -91.73 -9.97 -22.87
N SER A 1041 -91.17 -8.84 -23.30
CA SER A 1041 -89.77 -8.50 -22.99
C SER A 1041 -89.49 -8.32 -21.48
N ASP A 1042 -90.44 -7.76 -20.73
CA ASP A 1042 -90.32 -7.58 -19.28
C ASP A 1042 -90.54 -8.88 -18.49
N GLY A 1043 -91.42 -9.75 -18.98
CA GLY A 1043 -91.81 -10.99 -18.29
C GLY A 1043 -91.05 -12.24 -18.71
N LEU A 1044 -90.35 -12.22 -19.84
CA LEU A 1044 -89.69 -13.43 -20.38
C LEU A 1044 -88.64 -13.99 -19.44
N GLY A 1045 -87.87 -13.15 -18.74
CA GLY A 1045 -86.87 -13.61 -17.78
C GLY A 1045 -87.47 -14.48 -16.69
N GLN A 1046 -88.51 -13.97 -16.01
CA GLN A 1046 -89.23 -14.71 -14.97
C GLN A 1046 -89.96 -15.94 -15.54
N LEU A 1047 -90.53 -15.83 -16.74
CA LEU A 1047 -91.14 -16.97 -17.45
C LEU A 1047 -90.16 -18.14 -17.59
N LEU A 1048 -88.93 -17.88 -18.05
CA LEU A 1048 -87.91 -18.93 -18.22
C LEU A 1048 -87.50 -19.55 -16.88
N VAL A 1049 -87.50 -18.77 -15.79
CA VAL A 1049 -87.24 -19.27 -14.44
C VAL A 1049 -88.36 -20.20 -13.97
N ASP A 1050 -89.60 -19.73 -14.04
CA ASP A 1050 -90.77 -20.45 -13.54
C ASP A 1050 -91.08 -21.72 -14.36
N MET A 1051 -90.73 -21.71 -15.65
CA MET A 1051 -90.82 -22.89 -16.52
C MET A 1051 -89.77 -23.96 -16.20
N GLY A 1052 -88.83 -23.72 -15.27
CA GLY A 1052 -87.72 -24.63 -14.98
C GLY A 1052 -86.71 -24.73 -16.12
N ILE A 1053 -86.78 -23.81 -17.10
CA ILE A 1053 -85.86 -23.76 -18.22
C ILE A 1053 -84.46 -23.41 -17.72
N VAL A 1054 -84.33 -22.43 -16.81
CA VAL A 1054 -83.04 -22.05 -16.24
C VAL A 1054 -82.35 -23.22 -15.55
N ASP A 1055 -83.06 -23.96 -14.70
CA ASP A 1055 -82.50 -25.12 -14.00
C ASP A 1055 -82.09 -26.22 -15.00
N SER A 1056 -82.87 -26.45 -16.04
CA SER A 1056 -82.57 -27.43 -17.09
C SER A 1056 -81.35 -27.04 -17.92
N ILE A 1057 -81.20 -25.76 -18.23
CA ILE A 1057 -80.05 -25.17 -18.93
C ILE A 1057 -78.78 -25.31 -18.08
N VAL A 1058 -78.83 -24.96 -16.79
CA VAL A 1058 -77.68 -25.03 -15.87
C VAL A 1058 -77.27 -26.48 -15.63
N ASN A 1059 -78.22 -27.37 -15.37
CA ASN A 1059 -77.94 -28.80 -15.20
C ASN A 1059 -77.37 -29.42 -16.48
N GLY A 1060 -77.94 -29.06 -17.63
CA GLY A 1060 -77.44 -29.46 -18.94
C GLY A 1060 -76.00 -28.98 -19.16
N PHE A 1061 -75.72 -27.71 -18.87
CA PHE A 1061 -74.38 -27.14 -18.98
C PHE A 1061 -73.37 -27.86 -18.08
N VAL A 1062 -73.68 -28.06 -16.79
CA VAL A 1062 -72.77 -28.75 -15.86
C VAL A 1062 -72.55 -30.20 -16.28
N LYS A 1063 -73.57 -30.89 -16.81
CA LYS A 1063 -73.44 -32.24 -17.38
C LYS A 1063 -72.52 -32.26 -18.60
N GLU A 1064 -72.61 -31.26 -19.48
CA GLU A 1064 -71.74 -31.12 -20.65
C GLU A 1064 -70.29 -30.83 -20.25
N VAL A 1065 -70.07 -29.99 -19.24
CA VAL A 1065 -68.72 -29.75 -18.70
C VAL A 1065 -68.09 -31.06 -18.20
N LYS A 1066 -68.88 -31.96 -17.59
CA LYS A 1066 -68.41 -33.28 -17.15
C LYS A 1066 -68.10 -34.25 -18.30
N SER A 1067 -68.85 -34.21 -19.39
CA SER A 1067 -68.81 -35.22 -20.46
C SER A 1067 -67.88 -34.90 -21.62
N ARG A 1068 -67.48 -33.63 -21.82
CA ARG A 1068 -66.71 -33.18 -23.00
C ARG A 1068 -65.21 -33.25 -22.80
N ASN A 1069 -64.46 -33.44 -23.88
CA ASN A 1069 -63.01 -33.65 -23.79
C ASN A 1069 -62.21 -32.36 -23.67
N ASN A 1070 -62.64 -31.25 -24.28
CA ASN A 1070 -61.97 -29.94 -24.23
C ASN A 1070 -62.98 -28.78 -24.34
N LEU A 1071 -62.51 -27.53 -24.15
CA LEU A 1071 -63.38 -26.34 -24.18
C LEU A 1071 -64.02 -26.08 -25.54
N ILE A 1072 -63.34 -26.39 -26.64
CA ILE A 1072 -63.86 -26.20 -28.01
C ILE A 1072 -65.02 -27.17 -28.26
N ASP A 1073 -64.87 -28.44 -27.87
CA ASP A 1073 -65.93 -29.44 -27.94
C ASP A 1073 -67.13 -29.07 -27.06
N LEU A 1074 -66.90 -28.47 -25.89
CA LEU A 1074 -67.96 -27.96 -25.03
C LEU A 1074 -68.76 -26.85 -25.72
N VAL A 1075 -68.09 -25.83 -26.28
CA VAL A 1075 -68.76 -24.70 -26.95
C VAL A 1075 -69.52 -25.17 -28.20
N ASN A 1076 -68.95 -26.09 -28.98
CA ASN A 1076 -69.59 -26.58 -30.22
C ASN A 1076 -70.85 -27.43 -29.96
N ASN A 1077 -70.99 -28.04 -28.78
CA ASN A 1077 -72.08 -28.99 -28.47
C ASN A 1077 -73.06 -28.50 -27.40
N ILE A 1078 -72.83 -27.32 -26.82
CA ILE A 1078 -73.74 -26.75 -25.83
C ILE A 1078 -75.13 -26.50 -26.43
N GLN A 1079 -75.20 -26.03 -27.69
CA GLN A 1079 -76.46 -25.69 -28.36
C GLN A 1079 -77.41 -26.89 -28.52
N SER A 1080 -76.91 -28.05 -28.96
CA SER A 1080 -77.72 -29.25 -29.15
C SER A 1080 -78.23 -29.81 -27.82
N THR A 1081 -77.42 -29.72 -26.76
CA THR A 1081 -77.80 -30.18 -25.42
C THR A 1081 -78.82 -29.27 -24.75
N LEU A 1082 -78.66 -27.95 -24.89
CA LEU A 1082 -79.65 -26.97 -24.43
C LEU A 1082 -80.99 -27.17 -25.14
N THR A 1083 -80.98 -27.43 -26.45
CA THR A 1083 -82.21 -27.68 -27.23
C THR A 1083 -82.93 -28.97 -26.77
N TYR A 1084 -82.17 -30.03 -26.46
CA TYR A 1084 -82.74 -31.30 -25.95
C TYR A 1084 -83.27 -31.17 -24.52
N ALA A 1085 -82.64 -30.35 -23.67
CA ALA A 1085 -83.04 -30.12 -22.29
C ALA A 1085 -84.38 -29.35 -22.16
N LEU A 1086 -84.74 -28.54 -23.16
CA LEU A 1086 -85.93 -27.68 -23.14
C LEU A 1086 -87.25 -28.43 -23.41
N LYS A 1087 -87.21 -29.66 -23.93
CA LYS A 1087 -88.38 -30.53 -24.17
C LYS A 1087 -89.59 -29.84 -24.84
N PHE A 1088 -89.37 -28.97 -25.83
CA PHE A 1088 -90.45 -28.20 -26.50
C PHE A 1088 -91.59 -29.05 -27.11
N ASN A 1089 -91.33 -30.32 -27.40
CA ASN A 1089 -92.32 -31.23 -27.99
C ASN A 1089 -93.19 -31.94 -26.94
N ASP A 1090 -92.89 -31.76 -25.65
CA ASP A 1090 -93.61 -32.34 -24.53
C ASP A 1090 -94.85 -31.49 -24.20
N TYR A 1091 -96.02 -32.13 -24.01
CA TYR A 1091 -97.23 -31.41 -23.66
C TYR A 1091 -97.10 -30.72 -22.30
N ASP A 1092 -96.34 -31.32 -21.37
CA ASP A 1092 -96.06 -30.73 -20.06
C ASP A 1092 -95.41 -29.35 -20.16
N PHE A 1093 -94.58 -29.13 -21.17
CA PHE A 1093 -93.98 -27.82 -21.45
C PHE A 1093 -95.04 -26.79 -21.82
N VAL A 1094 -95.98 -27.18 -22.70
CA VAL A 1094 -97.07 -26.32 -23.16
C VAL A 1094 -98.08 -26.05 -22.04
N ALA A 1095 -98.47 -27.07 -21.29
CA ALA A 1095 -99.32 -26.93 -20.11
C ALA A 1095 -98.71 -25.97 -19.08
N LYS A 1096 -97.41 -26.12 -18.79
CA LYS A 1096 -96.68 -25.18 -17.92
C LYS A 1096 -96.69 -23.77 -18.48
N LEU A 1097 -96.41 -23.58 -19.76
CA LEU A 1097 -96.40 -22.27 -20.43
C LEU A 1097 -97.76 -21.59 -20.35
N LEU A 1098 -98.85 -22.32 -20.62
CA LEU A 1098 -100.22 -21.81 -20.53
C LEU A 1098 -100.58 -21.34 -19.11
N ASN A 1099 -100.06 -22.02 -18.09
CA ASN A 1099 -100.30 -21.66 -16.69
C ASN A 1099 -99.51 -20.43 -16.21
N GLN A 1100 -98.53 -19.96 -16.99
CA GLN A 1100 -97.67 -18.85 -16.55
C GLN A 1100 -98.45 -17.54 -16.44
N PRO A 1101 -98.21 -16.71 -15.40
CA PRO A 1101 -98.87 -15.42 -15.25
C PRO A 1101 -98.70 -14.51 -16.47
N LEU A 1102 -97.56 -14.58 -17.16
CA LEU A 1102 -97.32 -13.82 -18.38
C LEU A 1102 -98.31 -14.20 -19.50
N VAL A 1103 -98.67 -15.48 -19.61
CA VAL A 1103 -99.63 -15.95 -20.62
C VAL A 1103 -101.05 -15.75 -20.13
N SER A 1104 -101.35 -16.17 -18.89
CA SER A 1104 -102.69 -16.10 -18.31
C SER A 1104 -103.20 -14.68 -18.07
N ASN A 1105 -102.33 -13.70 -17.79
CA ASN A 1105 -102.76 -12.31 -17.58
C ASN A 1105 -102.83 -11.50 -18.88
N ASN A 1106 -102.32 -12.04 -20.00
CA ASN A 1106 -102.25 -11.34 -21.28
C ASN A 1106 -102.92 -12.13 -22.43
N LYS A 1107 -103.83 -13.07 -22.14
CA LYS A 1107 -104.43 -14.01 -23.13
C LYS A 1107 -105.01 -13.31 -24.35
N GLU A 1108 -105.82 -12.26 -24.15
CA GLU A 1108 -106.43 -11.51 -25.25
C GLU A 1108 -105.39 -10.83 -26.15
N LEU A 1109 -104.35 -10.27 -25.54
CA LEU A 1109 -103.24 -9.65 -26.27
C LEU A 1109 -102.47 -10.70 -27.08
N ILE A 1110 -102.14 -11.84 -26.47
CA ILE A 1110 -101.43 -12.95 -27.13
C ILE A 1110 -102.27 -13.53 -28.28
N LYS A 1111 -103.57 -13.76 -28.06
CA LYS A 1111 -104.51 -14.23 -29.09
C LYS A 1111 -104.52 -13.30 -30.30
N LYS A 1112 -104.72 -11.99 -30.08
CA LYS A 1112 -104.70 -10.99 -31.16
C LYS A 1112 -103.38 -11.02 -31.94
N VAL A 1113 -102.25 -11.10 -31.25
CA VAL A 1113 -100.93 -11.12 -31.90
C VAL A 1113 -100.69 -12.43 -32.67
N LEU A 1114 -101.02 -13.59 -32.10
CA LEU A 1114 -100.87 -14.88 -32.79
C LEU A 1114 -101.71 -14.96 -34.07
N VAL A 1115 -102.94 -14.43 -34.06
CA VAL A 1115 -103.78 -14.32 -35.25
C VAL A 1115 -103.13 -13.41 -36.30
N LYS A 1116 -102.63 -12.23 -35.90
CA LYS A 1116 -101.90 -11.32 -36.81
C LYS A 1116 -100.64 -11.98 -37.40
N VAL A 1117 -99.88 -12.73 -36.59
CA VAL A 1117 -98.70 -13.49 -37.03
C VAL A 1117 -99.10 -14.54 -38.07
N LEU A 1118 -100.14 -15.33 -37.80
CA LEU A 1118 -100.65 -16.35 -38.72
C LEU A 1118 -101.05 -15.73 -40.06
N GLU A 1119 -101.84 -14.65 -40.04
CA GLU A 1119 -102.30 -13.98 -41.25
C GLU A 1119 -101.14 -13.47 -42.10
N LYS A 1120 -100.14 -12.83 -41.47
CA LYS A 1120 -98.95 -12.33 -42.18
C LYS A 1120 -98.05 -13.44 -42.70
N LEU A 1121 -97.76 -14.45 -41.90
CA LEU A 1121 -96.88 -15.56 -42.29
C LEU A 1121 -97.46 -16.33 -43.47
N VAL A 1122 -98.76 -16.61 -43.45
CA VAL A 1122 -99.45 -17.33 -44.53
C VAL A 1122 -99.60 -16.48 -45.79
N SER A 1123 -99.72 -15.16 -45.67
CA SER A 1123 -99.84 -14.24 -46.82
C SER A 1123 -98.53 -14.05 -47.60
N ASN A 1124 -97.38 -14.47 -47.07
CA ASN A 1124 -96.08 -14.29 -47.70
C ASN A 1124 -95.52 -15.64 -48.19
N ASP A 1125 -95.67 -15.91 -49.49
CA ASP A 1125 -95.23 -17.17 -50.13
C ASP A 1125 -93.80 -17.57 -49.80
N THR A 1126 -92.87 -16.63 -49.91
CA THR A 1126 -91.45 -16.90 -49.70
C THR A 1126 -91.16 -17.26 -48.26
N LYS A 1127 -91.73 -16.51 -47.30
CA LYS A 1127 -91.57 -16.78 -45.86
C LYS A 1127 -92.30 -18.04 -45.43
N LEU A 1128 -93.51 -18.29 -45.96
CA LEU A 1128 -94.27 -19.50 -45.69
C LEU A 1128 -93.50 -20.74 -46.15
N LYS A 1129 -93.02 -20.76 -47.40
CA LYS A 1129 -92.21 -21.87 -47.93
C LYS A 1129 -90.89 -22.03 -47.17
N SER A 1130 -90.20 -20.93 -46.87
CA SER A 1130 -89.00 -20.94 -46.01
C SER A 1130 -89.29 -21.52 -44.62
N THR A 1131 -90.41 -21.17 -44.01
CA THR A 1131 -90.82 -21.67 -42.70
C THR A 1131 -91.11 -23.17 -42.75
N LEU A 1132 -91.82 -23.64 -43.78
CA LEU A 1132 -92.12 -25.07 -43.98
C LEU A 1132 -90.86 -25.91 -44.19
N ALA A 1133 -89.93 -25.41 -45.00
CA ALA A 1133 -88.63 -26.03 -45.20
C ALA A 1133 -87.83 -26.08 -43.87
N SER A 1134 -87.90 -25.02 -43.06
CA SER A 1134 -87.22 -24.95 -41.76
C SER A 1134 -87.75 -25.98 -40.76
N PHE A 1135 -89.06 -26.23 -40.76
CA PHE A 1135 -89.68 -27.28 -39.95
C PHE A 1135 -89.45 -28.69 -40.50
N SER A 1136 -88.80 -28.85 -41.65
CA SER A 1136 -88.53 -30.14 -42.27
C SER A 1136 -89.79 -31.02 -42.44
N ILE A 1137 -90.96 -30.38 -42.63
CA ILE A 1137 -92.24 -31.09 -42.74
C ILE A 1137 -92.21 -32.00 -43.97
N ALA A 1138 -91.69 -31.51 -45.10
CA ALA A 1138 -91.49 -32.31 -46.29
C ALA A 1138 -90.58 -33.52 -46.06
N ASN A 1139 -89.47 -33.37 -45.31
CA ASN A 1139 -88.57 -34.48 -44.99
C ASN A 1139 -89.17 -35.52 -44.03
N SER A 1140 -90.11 -35.09 -43.19
CA SER A 1140 -90.80 -35.99 -42.25
C SER A 1140 -91.83 -36.87 -42.97
N ILE A 1141 -92.35 -36.41 -44.12
CA ILE A 1141 -93.35 -37.12 -44.92
C ILE A 1141 -92.71 -37.85 -46.12
N SER A 1142 -91.61 -37.33 -46.66
CA SER A 1142 -90.89 -37.95 -47.80
C SER A 1142 -90.05 -39.18 -47.42
N LYS A 1143 -89.90 -39.49 -46.12
CA LYS A 1143 -89.21 -40.71 -45.66
C LYS A 1143 -89.89 -42.02 -46.09
N GLU A 1144 -91.13 -41.99 -46.57
CA GLU A 1144 -91.87 -43.19 -47.01
C GLU A 1144 -92.19 -43.25 -48.52
N GLY A 1145 -91.67 -42.32 -49.33
CA GLY A 1145 -91.88 -42.38 -50.78
C GLY A 1145 -91.06 -41.36 -51.56
N ASN A 1146 -90.73 -41.68 -52.81
CA ASN A 1146 -89.97 -40.87 -53.79
C ASN A 1146 -90.67 -39.54 -54.20
N ILE A 1147 -91.31 -38.85 -53.26
CA ILE A 1147 -92.05 -37.60 -53.47
C ILE A 1147 -91.08 -36.43 -53.30
N ASN A 1148 -91.04 -35.55 -54.32
CA ASN A 1148 -90.24 -34.34 -54.30
C ASN A 1148 -90.67 -33.42 -53.13
N SER A 1149 -89.73 -33.11 -52.24
CA SER A 1149 -89.93 -32.25 -51.07
C SER A 1149 -90.51 -30.89 -51.42
N GLU A 1150 -90.14 -30.31 -52.57
CA GLU A 1150 -90.68 -29.04 -53.07
C GLU A 1150 -92.18 -29.13 -53.38
N LYS A 1151 -92.66 -30.28 -53.87
CA LYS A 1151 -94.11 -30.49 -54.10
C LYS A 1151 -94.87 -30.61 -52.78
N ILE A 1152 -94.29 -31.26 -51.77
CA ILE A 1152 -94.88 -31.36 -50.43
C ILE A 1152 -94.96 -29.96 -49.80
N ASP A 1153 -93.87 -29.20 -49.82
CA ASP A 1153 -93.86 -27.84 -49.29
C ASP A 1153 -94.84 -26.92 -50.02
N ASN A 1154 -94.99 -27.05 -51.35
CA ASN A 1154 -96.00 -26.32 -52.11
C ASN A 1154 -97.44 -26.75 -51.75
N MET A 1155 -97.68 -28.03 -51.51
CA MET A 1155 -98.98 -28.54 -51.04
C MET A 1155 -99.31 -27.98 -49.65
N PHE A 1156 -98.36 -28.01 -48.71
CA PHE A 1156 -98.56 -27.40 -47.39
C PHE A 1156 -98.76 -25.90 -47.50
N ALA A 1157 -97.95 -25.18 -48.30
CA ALA A 1157 -98.14 -23.76 -48.52
C ALA A 1157 -99.54 -23.45 -49.10
N PHE A 1158 -100.08 -24.32 -49.95
CA PHE A 1158 -101.44 -24.21 -50.47
C PHE A 1158 -102.50 -24.45 -49.38
N VAL A 1159 -102.39 -25.55 -48.61
CA VAL A 1159 -103.31 -25.87 -47.50
C VAL A 1159 -103.33 -24.75 -46.47
N LEU A 1160 -102.15 -24.29 -46.05
CA LEU A 1160 -101.99 -23.26 -45.03
C LEU A 1160 -102.56 -21.91 -45.48
N LYS A 1161 -102.55 -21.63 -46.79
CA LYS A 1161 -103.18 -20.43 -47.37
C LYS A 1161 -104.68 -20.49 -47.49
N SER A 1162 -105.28 -21.68 -47.43
CA SER A 1162 -106.73 -21.82 -47.52
C SER A 1162 -107.43 -21.08 -46.37
N ASN A 1163 -108.54 -20.40 -46.67
CA ASN A 1163 -109.31 -19.69 -45.65
C ASN A 1163 -109.86 -20.66 -44.60
N HIS A 1164 -110.24 -21.87 -44.99
CA HIS A 1164 -110.69 -22.90 -44.05
C HIS A 1164 -109.61 -23.26 -43.03
N PHE A 1165 -108.37 -23.45 -43.47
CA PHE A 1165 -107.27 -23.71 -42.54
C PHE A 1165 -107.01 -22.51 -41.60
N LYS A 1166 -107.04 -21.28 -42.13
CA LYS A 1166 -106.89 -20.07 -41.29
C LYS A 1166 -107.97 -19.97 -40.22
N GLU A 1167 -109.22 -20.27 -40.55
CA GLU A 1167 -110.33 -20.27 -39.58
C GLU A 1167 -110.18 -21.39 -38.55
N ILE A 1168 -109.73 -22.59 -38.95
CA ILE A 1168 -109.43 -23.69 -38.01
C ILE A 1168 -108.32 -23.27 -37.03
N VAL A 1169 -107.24 -22.66 -37.51
CA VAL A 1169 -106.15 -22.24 -36.62
C VAL A 1169 -106.56 -21.04 -35.76
N LYS A 1170 -107.39 -20.11 -36.26
CA LYS A 1170 -107.98 -19.04 -35.45
C LYS A 1170 -108.86 -19.61 -34.33
N ALA A 1171 -109.74 -20.55 -34.65
CA ALA A 1171 -110.56 -21.26 -33.66
C ALA A 1171 -109.68 -22.00 -32.65
N PHE A 1172 -108.61 -22.64 -33.12
CA PHE A 1172 -107.62 -23.30 -32.25
C PHE A 1172 -106.93 -22.31 -31.32
N ILE A 1173 -106.43 -21.17 -31.82
CA ILE A 1173 -105.82 -20.12 -30.98
C ILE A 1173 -106.84 -19.59 -29.98
N ASP A 1174 -108.08 -19.34 -30.41
CA ASP A 1174 -109.17 -18.82 -29.59
C ASP A 1174 -109.54 -19.75 -28.43
N GLU A 1175 -109.65 -21.05 -28.72
CA GLU A 1175 -109.94 -22.07 -27.71
C GLU A 1175 -108.72 -22.31 -26.81
N PHE A 1176 -107.56 -22.58 -27.41
CA PHE A 1176 -106.36 -23.03 -26.72
C PHE A 1176 -105.73 -21.93 -25.85
N ILE A 1177 -105.75 -20.67 -26.29
CA ILE A 1177 -105.25 -19.52 -25.51
C ILE A 1177 -106.37 -18.90 -24.67
N GLY A 1178 -107.59 -18.78 -25.21
CA GLY A 1178 -108.72 -18.17 -24.50
C GLY A 1178 -109.18 -18.99 -23.29
N LYS A 1179 -109.21 -20.31 -23.41
CA LYS A 1179 -109.52 -21.26 -22.32
C LYS A 1179 -108.29 -22.00 -21.81
N ASN A 1180 -107.12 -21.35 -21.84
CA ASN A 1180 -105.84 -21.98 -21.47
C ASN A 1180 -105.86 -22.82 -20.17
N GLN A 1181 -106.63 -22.42 -19.14
CA GLN A 1181 -106.76 -23.15 -17.87
C GLN A 1181 -107.40 -24.55 -18.01
N ASP A 1182 -108.27 -24.73 -19.00
CA ASP A 1182 -108.87 -26.03 -19.31
C ASP A 1182 -107.84 -26.99 -19.95
N TYR A 1183 -106.82 -26.44 -20.60
CA TYR A 1183 -105.74 -27.17 -21.26
C TYR A 1183 -104.53 -27.39 -20.34
N VAL A 1184 -104.32 -26.55 -19.32
CA VAL A 1184 -103.23 -26.71 -18.33
C VAL A 1184 -103.29 -28.06 -17.60
N ASN A 1185 -104.49 -28.61 -17.39
CA ASN A 1185 -104.69 -29.85 -16.63
C ASN A 1185 -104.60 -31.14 -17.48
N LEU A 1186 -104.33 -31.02 -18.79
CA LEU A 1186 -104.18 -32.17 -19.68
C LEU A 1186 -102.73 -32.68 -19.65
N HIS A 1187 -102.53 -33.94 -20.06
CA HIS A 1187 -101.24 -34.62 -19.94
C HIS A 1187 -100.61 -35.01 -21.29
N SER A 1188 -101.30 -34.77 -22.41
CA SER A 1188 -100.77 -35.10 -23.74
C SER A 1188 -101.38 -34.28 -24.89
N TRP A 1189 -100.66 -34.18 -26.02
CA TRP A 1189 -101.18 -33.56 -27.24
C TRP A 1189 -102.47 -34.22 -27.77
N PRO A 1190 -102.61 -35.56 -27.79
CA PRO A 1190 -103.88 -36.20 -28.16
C PRO A 1190 -105.05 -35.79 -27.28
N GLU A 1191 -104.87 -35.66 -25.96
CA GLU A 1191 -105.92 -35.17 -25.05
C GLU A 1191 -106.31 -33.73 -25.38
N ALA A 1192 -105.33 -32.88 -25.68
CA ALA A 1192 -105.58 -31.49 -26.07
C ALA A 1192 -106.29 -31.38 -27.41
N ILE A 1193 -105.92 -32.19 -28.40
CA ILE A 1193 -106.57 -32.21 -29.71
C ILE A 1193 -107.99 -32.79 -29.60
N ALA A 1194 -108.23 -33.78 -28.74
CA ALA A 1194 -109.58 -34.32 -28.51
C ALA A 1194 -110.50 -33.34 -27.74
N LYS A 1195 -109.89 -32.45 -26.94
CA LYS A 1195 -110.59 -31.38 -26.21
C LYS A 1195 -111.00 -30.22 -27.12
N PHE A 1196 -110.20 -29.94 -28.15
CA PHE A 1196 -110.48 -28.97 -29.22
C PHE A 1196 -111.47 -29.54 -30.23
#